data_AF-A0A9P4W7P3-F1
#
_entry.id   AF-A0A9P4W7P3-F1
#
_cell.length_a   1.000
_cell.length_b   1.000
_cell.length_c   1.000
_cell.angle_alpha   90.00
_cell.angle_beta   90.00
_cell.angle_gamma   90.00
#
_symmetry.space_group_name_H-M   'P 1'
#
loop_
_entity.id
_entity.type
_entity.pdbx_description
1 polymer ?
#
loop_
_entity_poly.entity_id
_entity_poly.type
_entity_poly.pdbx_seq_one_letter_code
_entity_poly.pdbx_strand_id
1 'polypeptide(L)'
;MKAKTLKRVLEEVKAVNADFYNLRTVISEDAVENDFTNFYFVMLPNDGAMAHLSLVGTVGILESYPENPPIVKLYTPTKRYNVDVFRDALQGGQRSSMCFDVLRSESSGGSWKPEYTLSSLFASLMSAIVSFYVYQENGTSRPEYVSMERLASVKESAEQVLHQHKPHLPKTIPRIPLVRATRVPALPLFAPQTFIAGSPGVLTSEPIFLQTNLDTVHTFAVDLSSLYDDIIFSVVLSNSATDFLGRMPDTVLVRNGVTATAARKLAGQQIQWFYHGKPMNDGDMRLHVSVGRDQMTFAYYQDGEVEIILVDANRIYPQRVLALLFALLEKEVPYVQPDGKQLAINELSLEGFMGSDGVHLGEVNLQSAGEDEQTLSPYFTRLHCALTLIQLSLKIMRNIYVVGAQSTGKTTLVNALAAIFQHEAADHDRQPPSVIHEVVRKIIQREAQFSRKKVAATQESALRLQHRILAAQYDAEVTANEADTSLSTQTWYISDRSGLDPIVYARYLVGKQQAAEMLASPVWQELEGRIKAGLVILCEAGGWLEDDGLRLMPEGCKACLRVDAAFRDMLAARGIEYHVMSKHVLDVHQRADSVQRLFVGGQPAKQGFNEKSEENLLQPAAQGKQINENSRTPEVVQYWRHCANDYEQAQ
;
A
#
# COMPACT_ATOMS: atom_id res chain seq x y z
N MET A 1 39.67 -11.38 -16.87
CA MET A 1 38.32 -11.06 -17.39
C MET A 1 38.38 -9.89 -18.38
N LYS A 2 37.62 -9.95 -19.48
CA LYS A 2 37.52 -8.85 -20.46
C LYS A 2 36.78 -7.65 -19.85
N ALA A 3 37.20 -6.42 -20.14
CA ALA A 3 36.60 -5.21 -19.59
C ALA A 3 35.09 -5.08 -19.85
N LYS A 4 34.62 -5.52 -21.02
CA LYS A 4 33.19 -5.55 -21.37
C LYS A 4 32.38 -6.49 -20.47
N THR A 5 32.94 -7.66 -20.15
CA THR A 5 32.33 -8.66 -19.27
C THR A 5 32.25 -8.12 -17.84
N LEU A 6 33.36 -7.56 -17.33
CA LEU A 6 33.39 -6.96 -16.00
C LEU A 6 32.37 -5.83 -15.86
N LYS A 7 32.30 -4.92 -16.85
CA LYS A 7 31.29 -3.84 -16.86
C LYS A 7 29.86 -4.38 -16.75
N ARG A 8 29.52 -5.40 -17.55
CA ARG A 8 28.20 -6.05 -17.51
C ARG A 8 27.91 -6.65 -16.13
N VAL A 9 28.86 -7.39 -15.55
CA VAL A 9 28.68 -8.01 -14.23
C VAL A 9 28.43 -6.96 -13.15
N LEU A 10 29.20 -5.87 -13.14
CA LEU A 10 29.02 -4.79 -12.16
C LEU A 10 27.64 -4.11 -12.30
N GLU A 11 27.15 -3.94 -13.53
CA GLU A 11 25.78 -3.44 -13.78
C GLU A 11 24.71 -4.42 -13.26
N GLU A 12 24.90 -5.73 -13.46
CA GLU A 12 23.98 -6.76 -12.97
C GLU A 12 24.00 -6.90 -11.44
N VAL A 13 25.17 -6.83 -10.80
CA VAL A 13 25.31 -6.81 -9.34
C VAL A 13 24.58 -5.61 -8.75
N LYS A 14 24.74 -4.42 -9.37
CA LYS A 14 24.00 -3.22 -8.97
C LYS A 14 22.50 -3.42 -9.11
N ALA A 15 22.03 -4.06 -10.17
CA ALA A 15 20.62 -4.36 -10.39
C ALA A 15 20.06 -5.34 -9.34
N VAL A 16 20.78 -6.42 -9.00
CA VAL A 16 20.39 -7.35 -7.93
C VAL A 16 20.25 -6.61 -6.60
N ASN A 17 21.25 -5.81 -6.23
CA ASN A 17 21.25 -5.08 -4.97
C ASN A 17 20.15 -4.01 -4.90
N ALA A 18 19.84 -3.35 -6.01
CA ALA A 18 18.74 -2.40 -6.10
C ALA A 18 17.37 -3.08 -5.95
N ASP A 19 17.26 -4.35 -6.34
CA ASP A 19 16.05 -5.16 -6.27
C ASP A 19 16.02 -6.12 -5.06
N PHE A 20 16.72 -5.75 -3.98
CA PHE A 20 16.82 -6.58 -2.77
C PHE A 20 15.45 -6.98 -2.20
N TYR A 21 14.43 -6.12 -2.26
CA TYR A 21 13.14 -6.45 -1.65
C TYR A 21 12.39 -7.57 -2.37
N ASN A 22 12.60 -7.73 -3.67
CA ASN A 22 12.01 -8.81 -4.46
C ASN A 22 12.91 -10.05 -4.49
N LEU A 23 14.21 -9.87 -4.77
CA LEU A 23 15.16 -10.98 -4.91
C LEU A 23 15.72 -11.50 -3.58
N ARG A 24 15.56 -10.71 -2.51
CA ARG A 24 16.11 -10.96 -1.18
C ARG A 24 17.59 -11.36 -1.19
N THR A 25 18.35 -10.83 -2.13
CA THR A 25 19.75 -11.19 -2.36
C THR A 25 20.58 -9.93 -2.40
N VAL A 26 21.72 -9.94 -1.72
CA VAL A 26 22.76 -8.92 -1.85
C VAL A 26 24.05 -9.58 -2.29
N ILE A 27 24.73 -8.96 -3.25
CA ILE A 27 25.99 -9.40 -3.80
C ILE A 27 27.06 -8.33 -3.49
N SER A 28 28.23 -8.77 -3.00
CA SER A 28 29.42 -7.94 -2.80
C SER A 28 30.62 -8.49 -3.56
N GLU A 29 31.50 -7.60 -3.97
CA GLU A 29 32.84 -7.96 -4.43
C GLU A 29 33.65 -8.57 -3.28
N ASP A 30 34.54 -9.52 -3.58
CA ASP A 30 35.50 -10.02 -2.60
C ASP A 30 36.61 -9.00 -2.35
N ALA A 31 36.35 -8.05 -1.45
CA ALA A 31 37.31 -7.02 -1.06
C ALA A 31 38.51 -7.58 -0.27
N VAL A 32 38.44 -8.81 0.24
CA VAL A 32 39.49 -9.40 1.07
C VAL A 32 40.57 -10.02 0.18
N GLU A 33 40.16 -10.82 -0.81
CA GLU A 33 41.09 -11.46 -1.75
C GLU A 33 41.37 -10.61 -2.99
N ASN A 34 40.60 -9.52 -3.19
CA ASN A 34 40.67 -8.63 -4.34
C ASN A 34 40.47 -9.38 -5.67
N ASP A 35 39.65 -10.43 -5.65
CA ASP A 35 39.28 -11.22 -6.82
C ASP A 35 38.01 -10.66 -7.47
N PHE A 36 38.19 -9.86 -8.51
CA PHE A 36 37.10 -9.28 -9.31
C PHE A 36 36.34 -10.30 -10.17
N THR A 37 36.72 -11.58 -10.12
CA THR A 37 35.98 -12.67 -10.77
C THR A 37 35.06 -13.42 -9.81
N ASN A 38 35.16 -13.16 -8.51
CA ASN A 38 34.40 -13.86 -7.48
C ASN A 38 33.62 -12.86 -6.61
N PHE A 39 32.32 -13.12 -6.46
CA PHE A 39 31.42 -12.25 -5.70
C PHE A 39 30.78 -13.04 -4.59
N TYR A 40 30.71 -12.50 -3.38
CA TYR A 40 29.96 -13.09 -2.29
C TYR A 40 28.51 -12.67 -2.38
N PHE A 41 27.61 -13.56 -1.96
CA PHE A 41 26.21 -13.20 -1.81
C PHE A 41 25.65 -13.67 -0.47
N VAL A 42 24.66 -12.92 0.00
CA VAL A 42 23.71 -13.35 1.03
C VAL A 42 22.33 -13.35 0.42
N MET A 43 21.64 -14.47 0.54
CA MET A 43 20.25 -14.65 0.14
C MET A 43 19.40 -14.91 1.38
N LEU A 44 18.25 -14.25 1.47
CA LEU A 44 17.26 -14.42 2.54
C LEU A 44 15.99 -15.02 1.93
N PRO A 45 15.80 -16.35 1.99
CA PRO A 45 14.62 -16.96 1.41
C PRO A 45 13.33 -16.31 1.90
N ASN A 46 12.41 -16.03 0.97
CA ASN A 46 11.16 -15.34 1.27
C ASN A 46 10.09 -16.26 1.85
N ASP A 47 10.26 -17.57 1.72
CA ASP A 47 9.28 -18.59 2.06
C ASP A 47 9.98 -19.93 2.36
N GLY A 48 9.22 -20.90 2.87
CA GLY A 48 9.65 -22.26 3.11
C GLY A 48 10.40 -22.48 4.42
N ALA A 49 10.96 -23.67 4.58
CA ALA A 49 11.68 -24.08 5.78
C ALA A 49 12.86 -23.16 6.13
N MET A 50 13.46 -22.51 5.13
CA MET A 50 14.64 -21.66 5.27
C MET A 50 14.30 -20.17 5.25
N ALA A 51 13.02 -19.80 5.35
CA ALA A 51 12.62 -18.41 5.42
C ALA A 51 13.41 -17.68 6.52
N HIS A 52 13.90 -16.48 6.21
CA HIS A 52 14.70 -15.65 7.12
C HIS A 52 16.11 -16.14 7.45
N LEU A 53 16.52 -17.32 6.99
CA LEU A 53 17.91 -17.76 7.15
C LEU A 53 18.83 -17.04 6.18
N SER A 54 19.99 -16.62 6.66
CA SER A 54 21.03 -16.05 5.79
C SER A 54 21.79 -17.16 5.08
N LEU A 55 21.42 -17.40 3.83
CA LEU A 55 22.12 -18.33 2.95
C LEU A 55 23.30 -17.60 2.30
N VAL A 56 24.51 -18.05 2.59
CA VAL A 56 25.74 -17.41 2.13
C VAL A 56 26.44 -18.28 1.11
N GLY A 57 26.96 -17.65 0.05
CA GLY A 57 27.72 -18.32 -0.99
C GLY A 57 28.54 -17.36 -1.84
N THR A 58 29.08 -17.88 -2.94
CA THR A 58 29.76 -17.10 -3.96
C THR A 58 29.25 -17.35 -5.37
N VAL A 59 29.46 -16.37 -6.24
CA VAL A 59 29.23 -16.41 -7.67
C VAL A 59 30.56 -16.13 -8.37
N GLY A 60 31.14 -17.16 -8.97
CA GLY A 60 32.34 -17.08 -9.79
C GLY A 60 31.99 -16.81 -11.26
N ILE A 61 32.51 -15.72 -11.81
CA ILE A 61 32.29 -15.32 -13.20
C ILE A 61 33.42 -15.87 -14.08
N LEU A 62 33.02 -16.73 -15.03
CA LEU A 62 33.94 -17.32 -16.02
C LEU A 62 34.32 -16.32 -17.12
N GLU A 63 35.46 -16.56 -17.78
CA GLU A 63 35.86 -15.77 -18.95
C GLU A 63 34.89 -15.89 -20.14
N SER A 64 34.14 -16.99 -20.17
CA SER A 64 33.08 -17.29 -21.12
C SER A 64 31.70 -16.75 -20.69
N TYR A 65 31.64 -15.88 -19.69
CA TYR A 65 30.41 -15.14 -19.39
C TYR A 65 30.17 -14.05 -20.45
N PRO A 66 28.95 -13.95 -21.02
CA PRO A 66 27.69 -14.56 -20.59
C PRO A 66 27.32 -15.90 -21.26
N GLU A 67 28.12 -16.41 -22.19
CA GLU A 67 27.81 -17.62 -22.95
C GLU A 67 27.62 -18.86 -22.06
N ASN A 68 28.39 -18.94 -20.96
CA ASN A 68 28.17 -19.91 -19.90
C ASN A 68 27.66 -19.21 -18.62
N PRO A 69 26.82 -19.91 -17.82
CA PRO A 69 26.38 -19.40 -16.55
C PRO A 69 27.55 -19.20 -15.58
N PRO A 70 27.40 -18.33 -14.58
CA PRO A 70 28.38 -18.25 -13.51
C PRO A 70 28.36 -19.52 -12.64
N ILE A 71 29.48 -19.78 -11.97
CA ILE A 71 29.61 -20.87 -11.00
C ILE A 71 29.05 -20.39 -9.66
N VAL A 72 28.00 -21.03 -9.15
CA VAL A 72 27.41 -20.66 -7.86
C VAL A 72 27.75 -21.70 -6.79
N LYS A 73 28.41 -21.25 -5.73
CA LYS A 73 28.82 -22.07 -4.58
C LYS A 73 28.06 -21.62 -3.34
N LEU A 74 27.12 -22.42 -2.88
CA LEU A 74 26.39 -22.17 -1.64
C LEU A 74 27.13 -22.82 -0.47
N TYR A 75 27.66 -22.01 0.44
CA TYR A 75 28.37 -22.49 1.62
C TYR A 75 27.41 -23.03 2.67
N THR A 76 26.29 -22.33 2.89
CA THR A 76 25.26 -22.74 3.85
C THR A 76 24.68 -24.11 3.48
N PRO A 77 24.87 -25.16 4.29
CA PRO A 77 24.26 -26.46 4.02
C PRO A 77 22.77 -26.40 4.29
N THR A 78 21.98 -26.54 3.23
CA THR A 78 20.51 -26.58 3.33
C THR A 78 19.98 -27.94 3.75
N LYS A 79 20.86 -28.96 3.69
CA LYS A 79 20.50 -30.37 3.73
C LYS A 79 19.36 -30.63 2.75
N ARG A 80 19.40 -30.12 1.52
CA ARG A 80 18.41 -30.42 0.47
C ARG A 80 19.14 -31.05 -0.70
N TYR A 81 18.59 -32.11 -1.29
CA TYR A 81 19.40 -32.96 -2.18
C TYR A 81 19.98 -32.15 -3.33
N ASN A 82 19.19 -31.53 -4.20
CA ASN A 82 19.73 -30.81 -5.37
C ASN A 82 20.44 -29.49 -5.03
N VAL A 83 20.21 -28.93 -3.84
CA VAL A 83 20.95 -27.75 -3.40
C VAL A 83 22.34 -28.14 -2.91
N ASP A 84 22.48 -29.33 -2.31
CA ASP A 84 23.72 -29.80 -1.70
C ASP A 84 24.38 -30.99 -2.43
N VAL A 85 23.85 -31.41 -3.58
CA VAL A 85 24.29 -32.63 -4.29
C VAL A 85 25.76 -32.57 -4.71
N PHE A 86 26.26 -31.38 -5.03
CA PHE A 86 27.64 -31.15 -5.45
C PHE A 86 28.42 -30.31 -4.42
N ARG A 87 28.16 -30.51 -3.11
CA ARG A 87 28.91 -29.81 -2.06
C ARG A 87 30.41 -30.06 -2.08
N ASP A 88 30.87 -31.19 -2.62
CA ASP A 88 32.28 -31.45 -2.86
C ASP A 88 32.93 -30.40 -3.79
N ALA A 89 32.14 -29.76 -4.67
CA ALA A 89 32.60 -28.67 -5.54
C ALA A 89 33.07 -27.42 -4.78
N LEU A 90 32.73 -27.29 -3.49
CA LEU A 90 33.23 -26.21 -2.64
C LEU A 90 34.77 -26.26 -2.50
N GLN A 91 35.39 -27.43 -2.63
CA GLN A 91 36.84 -27.63 -2.44
C GLN A 91 37.71 -27.37 -3.68
N GLY A 92 37.21 -26.65 -4.69
CA GLY A 92 38.01 -26.23 -5.85
C GLY A 92 37.55 -26.75 -7.22
N GLY A 93 36.26 -27.08 -7.35
CA GLY A 93 35.66 -27.42 -8.65
C GLY A 93 35.33 -26.19 -9.50
N GLN A 94 35.32 -26.38 -10.83
CA GLN A 94 34.75 -25.44 -11.81
C GLN A 94 33.24 -25.66 -12.04
N ARG A 95 32.55 -26.27 -11.06
CA ARG A 95 31.11 -26.51 -11.12
C ARG A 95 30.41 -25.84 -9.94
N SER A 96 29.15 -25.49 -10.15
CA SER A 96 28.28 -25.02 -9.08
C SER A 96 28.07 -26.11 -8.02
N SER A 97 27.87 -25.73 -6.76
CA SER A 97 27.59 -26.69 -5.68
C SER A 97 26.15 -27.21 -5.70
N MET A 98 25.29 -26.55 -6.47
CA MET A 98 23.87 -26.85 -6.67
C MET A 98 23.64 -27.46 -8.06
N CYS A 99 22.61 -28.29 -8.20
CA CYS A 99 22.17 -28.88 -9.46
C CYS A 99 20.83 -28.28 -9.90
N PHE A 100 20.89 -27.17 -10.63
CA PHE A 100 19.73 -26.55 -11.27
C PHE A 100 20.01 -26.29 -12.74
N ASP A 101 19.00 -26.42 -13.60
CA ASP A 101 19.18 -26.27 -15.04
C ASP A 101 19.68 -24.89 -15.44
N VAL A 102 19.30 -23.85 -14.70
CA VAL A 102 19.77 -22.47 -14.93
C VAL A 102 21.27 -22.30 -14.65
N LEU A 103 21.91 -23.25 -13.97
CA LEU A 103 23.36 -23.28 -13.71
C LEU A 103 24.13 -24.05 -14.80
N ARG A 104 23.46 -24.45 -15.88
CA ARG A 104 24.05 -25.11 -17.05
C ARG A 104 23.64 -24.37 -18.33
N SER A 105 24.58 -24.21 -19.26
CA SER A 105 24.27 -23.66 -20.59
C SER A 105 23.37 -24.60 -21.39
N GLU A 106 22.60 -24.08 -22.34
CA GLU A 106 21.79 -24.91 -23.26
C GLU A 106 22.64 -25.96 -24.00
N SER A 107 23.87 -25.60 -24.37
CA SER A 107 24.82 -26.53 -25.00
C SER A 107 25.26 -27.68 -24.08
N SER A 108 25.10 -27.51 -22.77
CA SER A 108 25.38 -28.52 -21.74
C SER A 108 24.10 -29.15 -21.17
N GLY A 109 22.96 -29.01 -21.86
CA GLY A 109 21.67 -29.57 -21.44
C GLY A 109 20.96 -28.79 -20.34
N GLY A 110 21.36 -27.54 -20.08
CA GLY A 110 20.69 -26.65 -19.14
C GLY A 110 19.72 -25.67 -19.79
N SER A 111 19.34 -24.65 -19.03
CA SER A 111 18.41 -23.59 -19.46
C SER A 111 19.02 -22.20 -19.49
N TRP A 112 20.30 -22.05 -19.10
CA TRP A 112 20.97 -20.75 -19.14
C TRP A 112 21.11 -20.22 -20.56
N LYS A 113 20.75 -18.95 -20.74
CA LYS A 113 20.92 -18.22 -21.99
C LYS A 113 21.77 -16.95 -21.80
N PRO A 114 22.55 -16.51 -22.79
CA PRO A 114 23.44 -15.35 -22.65
C PRO A 114 22.72 -14.02 -22.34
N GLU A 115 21.43 -13.91 -22.62
CA GLU A 115 20.58 -12.77 -22.26
C GLU A 115 20.16 -12.75 -20.78
N TYR A 116 20.31 -13.86 -20.05
CA TYR A 116 20.00 -13.92 -18.64
C TYR A 116 21.02 -13.12 -17.82
N THR A 117 20.52 -12.50 -16.75
CA THR A 117 21.29 -11.68 -15.81
C THR A 117 21.42 -12.39 -14.47
N LEU A 118 22.33 -11.92 -13.62
CA LEU A 118 22.39 -12.35 -12.21
C LEU A 118 21.02 -12.22 -11.51
N SER A 119 20.21 -11.20 -11.81
CA SER A 119 18.85 -11.08 -11.25
C SER A 119 17.97 -12.27 -11.62
N SER A 120 17.93 -12.66 -12.90
CA SER A 120 17.15 -13.82 -13.34
C SER A 120 17.66 -15.15 -12.77
N LEU A 121 18.98 -15.26 -12.58
CA LEU A 121 19.60 -16.40 -11.92
C LEU A 121 19.13 -16.51 -10.47
N PHE A 122 19.27 -15.44 -9.69
CA PHE A 122 18.92 -15.44 -8.27
C PHE A 122 17.41 -15.57 -8.05
N ALA A 123 16.57 -15.03 -8.92
CA ALA A 123 15.13 -15.30 -8.90
C ALA A 123 14.83 -16.81 -9.10
N SER A 124 15.52 -17.45 -10.04
CA SER A 124 15.36 -18.88 -10.31
C SER A 124 15.86 -19.75 -9.15
N LEU A 125 17.02 -19.41 -8.58
CA LEU A 125 17.57 -20.09 -7.41
C LEU A 125 16.67 -19.92 -6.19
N MET A 126 16.16 -18.72 -5.93
CA MET A 126 15.22 -18.44 -4.86
C MET A 126 13.98 -19.33 -4.98
N SER A 127 13.34 -19.34 -6.14
CA SER A 127 12.17 -20.18 -6.42
C SER A 127 12.44 -21.67 -6.15
N ALA A 128 13.61 -22.16 -6.55
CA ALA A 128 13.99 -23.55 -6.32
C ALA A 128 14.30 -23.86 -4.85
N ILE A 129 14.96 -22.92 -4.14
CA ILE A 129 15.32 -23.04 -2.73
C ILE A 129 14.10 -22.98 -1.81
N VAL A 130 13.03 -22.27 -2.18
CA VAL A 130 11.80 -22.20 -1.38
C VAL A 130 10.74 -23.23 -1.80
N SER A 131 10.85 -23.80 -2.99
CA SER A 131 9.89 -24.80 -3.48
C SER A 131 9.86 -26.04 -2.58
N PHE A 132 8.66 -26.49 -2.21
CA PHE A 132 8.43 -27.76 -1.54
C PHE A 132 8.81 -28.98 -2.42
N TYR A 133 8.61 -28.83 -3.73
CA TYR A 133 8.96 -29.84 -4.73
C TYR A 133 10.30 -29.50 -5.37
N VAL A 134 11.30 -30.37 -5.17
CA VAL A 134 12.61 -30.20 -5.79
C VAL A 134 12.70 -31.08 -7.03
N TYR A 135 12.90 -30.44 -8.19
CA TYR A 135 13.21 -31.13 -9.45
C TYR A 135 14.51 -31.91 -9.31
N GLN A 136 14.48 -33.19 -9.67
CA GLN A 136 15.64 -34.07 -9.61
C GLN A 136 16.29 -34.13 -11.00
N GLU A 137 17.62 -34.12 -11.06
CA GLU A 137 18.37 -34.09 -12.34
C GLU A 137 17.96 -35.21 -13.32
N ASN A 138 17.48 -36.36 -12.81
CA ASN A 138 17.05 -37.50 -13.61
C ASN A 138 15.68 -38.06 -13.18
N GLY A 139 14.76 -37.23 -12.67
CA GLY A 139 13.50 -37.75 -12.15
C GLY A 139 12.38 -36.73 -11.99
N THR A 140 11.20 -37.23 -11.60
CA THR A 140 10.08 -36.38 -11.21
C THR A 140 10.45 -35.55 -9.99
N SER A 141 9.85 -34.37 -9.88
CA SER A 141 9.92 -33.56 -8.66
C SER A 141 9.59 -34.43 -7.44
N ARG A 142 10.40 -34.31 -6.38
CA ARG A 142 10.18 -35.02 -5.12
C ARG A 142 9.83 -34.01 -4.03
N PRO A 143 8.83 -34.29 -3.19
CA PRO A 143 8.61 -33.50 -2.00
C PRO A 143 9.78 -33.71 -1.05
N GLU A 144 10.45 -32.63 -0.66
CA GLU A 144 11.50 -32.68 0.35
C GLU A 144 10.96 -32.09 1.65
N TYR A 145 10.63 -32.97 2.59
CA TYR A 145 10.28 -32.57 3.95
C TYR A 145 11.56 -32.30 4.74
N VAL A 146 11.64 -31.15 5.39
CA VAL A 146 12.71 -30.83 6.34
C VAL A 146 12.16 -31.12 7.73
N SER A 147 12.61 -32.18 8.41
CA SER A 147 12.22 -32.39 9.81
C SER A 147 12.67 -31.20 10.67
N MET A 148 12.05 -31.02 11.83
CA MET A 148 12.40 -29.91 12.71
C MET A 148 13.83 -30.00 13.24
N GLU A 149 14.28 -31.20 13.61
CA GLU A 149 15.68 -31.49 13.94
C GLU A 149 16.63 -31.05 12.80
N ARG A 150 16.29 -31.40 11.55
CA ARG A 150 17.07 -31.03 10.38
C ARG A 150 17.08 -29.52 10.17
N LEU A 151 15.94 -28.85 10.38
CA LEU A 151 15.84 -27.41 10.28
C LEU A 151 16.69 -26.70 11.36
N ALA A 152 16.67 -27.19 12.60
CA ALA A 152 17.54 -26.67 13.67
C ALA A 152 19.03 -26.75 13.29
N SER A 153 19.46 -27.90 12.74
CA SER A 153 20.84 -28.07 12.23
C SER A 153 21.16 -27.12 11.06
N VAL A 154 20.21 -26.88 10.16
CA VAL A 154 20.37 -25.92 9.05
C VAL A 154 20.52 -24.49 9.57
N LYS A 155 19.76 -24.10 10.60
CA LYS A 155 19.86 -22.78 11.23
C LYS A 155 21.22 -22.54 11.86
N GLU A 156 21.66 -23.47 12.70
CA GLU A 156 22.98 -23.41 13.33
C GLU A 156 24.08 -23.29 12.26
N SER A 157 23.97 -24.09 11.20
CA SER A 157 24.92 -24.03 10.08
C SER A 157 24.87 -22.69 9.34
N ALA A 158 23.68 -22.12 9.12
CA ALA A 158 23.52 -20.83 8.45
C ALA A 158 24.14 -19.69 9.27
N GLU A 159 23.93 -19.69 10.58
CA GLU A 159 24.55 -18.71 11.49
C GLU A 159 26.07 -18.84 11.54
N GLN A 160 26.59 -20.06 11.66
CA GLN A 160 28.03 -20.34 11.66
C GLN A 160 28.67 -19.88 10.35
N VAL A 161 28.08 -20.23 9.20
CA VAL A 161 28.58 -19.82 7.87
C VAL A 161 28.50 -18.30 7.71
N LEU A 162 27.40 -17.67 8.11
CA LEU A 162 27.27 -16.22 8.08
C LEU A 162 28.36 -15.54 8.91
N HIS A 163 28.65 -16.05 10.10
CA HIS A 163 29.71 -15.54 10.96
C HIS A 163 31.10 -15.72 10.33
N GLN A 164 31.38 -16.92 9.81
CA GLN A 164 32.65 -17.26 9.17
C GLN A 164 32.95 -16.36 7.96
N HIS A 165 31.95 -16.07 7.13
CA HIS A 165 32.12 -15.30 5.91
C HIS A 165 31.82 -13.80 6.05
N LYS A 166 31.41 -13.35 7.24
CA LYS A 166 31.10 -11.93 7.53
C LYS A 166 32.14 -10.92 7.00
N PRO A 167 33.46 -11.18 7.03
CA PRO A 167 34.46 -10.23 6.49
C PRO A 167 34.33 -9.96 4.98
N HIS A 168 33.77 -10.90 4.20
CA HIS A 168 33.61 -10.78 2.75
C HIS A 168 32.24 -10.22 2.34
N LEU A 169 31.31 -10.12 3.29
CA LEU A 169 29.94 -9.68 3.05
C LEU A 169 29.81 -8.16 3.19
N PRO A 170 28.75 -7.55 2.64
CA PRO A 170 28.47 -6.14 2.87
C PRO A 170 28.40 -5.83 4.37
N LYS A 171 28.94 -4.67 4.78
CA LYS A 171 28.91 -4.21 6.19
C LYS A 171 27.49 -4.20 6.77
N THR A 172 26.50 -3.90 5.93
CA THR A 172 25.09 -3.89 6.29
C THR A 172 24.33 -4.78 5.33
N ILE A 173 23.84 -5.91 5.82
CA ILE A 173 22.84 -6.70 5.11
C ILE A 173 21.50 -6.00 5.36
N PRO A 174 20.78 -5.56 4.32
CA PRO A 174 19.50 -4.89 4.49
C PRO A 174 18.56 -5.81 5.27
N ARG A 175 17.90 -5.26 6.29
CA ARG A 175 16.89 -5.99 7.04
C ARG A 175 15.61 -6.01 6.23
N ILE A 176 14.95 -7.15 6.21
CA ILE A 176 13.57 -7.22 5.70
C ILE A 176 12.71 -6.41 6.67
N PRO A 177 11.99 -5.37 6.22
CA PRO A 177 11.10 -4.62 7.08
C PRO A 177 10.02 -5.58 7.59
N LEU A 178 10.01 -5.79 8.90
CA LEU A 178 8.96 -6.53 9.57
C LEU A 178 7.82 -5.56 9.83
N VAL A 179 6.61 -5.94 9.43
CA VAL A 179 5.41 -5.14 9.70
C VAL A 179 5.10 -5.28 11.18
N ARG A 180 5.30 -4.20 11.94
CA ARG A 180 4.93 -4.17 13.36
C ARG A 180 3.45 -4.40 13.52
N ALA A 181 3.11 -5.30 14.42
CA ALA A 181 1.74 -5.55 14.82
C ALA A 181 1.12 -4.26 15.39
N THR A 182 -0.02 -3.83 14.83
CA THR A 182 -0.87 -2.87 15.54
C THR A 182 -1.60 -3.63 16.64
N ARG A 183 -1.40 -3.23 17.90
CA ARG A 183 -2.11 -3.84 19.03
C ARG A 183 -3.61 -3.58 18.86
N VAL A 184 -4.38 -4.64 18.65
CA VAL A 184 -5.84 -4.58 18.65
C VAL A 184 -6.32 -4.91 20.07
N PRO A 185 -7.07 -4.02 20.74
CA PRO A 185 -7.73 -4.36 21.99
C PRO A 185 -8.62 -5.58 21.76
N ALA A 186 -8.34 -6.68 22.45
CA ALA A 186 -9.07 -7.94 22.29
C ALA A 186 -9.40 -8.53 23.66
N LEU A 187 -10.54 -9.19 23.76
CA LEU A 187 -10.91 -9.92 24.96
C LEU A 187 -10.26 -11.32 24.93
N PRO A 188 -9.58 -11.73 26.01
CA PRO A 188 -9.02 -13.07 26.09
C PRO A 188 -10.15 -14.10 26.08
N LEU A 189 -10.03 -15.12 25.23
CA LEU A 189 -11.03 -16.19 25.11
C LEU A 189 -11.04 -17.13 26.33
N PHE A 190 -9.89 -17.32 26.97
CA PHE A 190 -9.76 -18.12 28.18
C PHE A 190 -8.64 -17.56 29.06
N ALA A 191 -8.70 -17.89 30.36
CA ALA A 191 -7.61 -17.58 31.29
C ALA A 191 -6.32 -18.29 30.83
N PRO A 192 -5.12 -17.70 31.03
CA PRO A 192 -3.86 -18.34 30.69
C PRO A 192 -3.74 -19.75 31.28
N GLN A 193 -3.28 -20.71 30.47
CA GLN A 193 -3.09 -22.10 30.87
C GLN A 193 -1.73 -22.61 30.37
N THR A 194 -1.08 -23.47 31.15
CA THR A 194 0.18 -24.14 30.80
C THR A 194 -0.09 -25.62 30.60
N PHE A 195 0.43 -26.17 29.51
CA PHE A 195 0.23 -27.58 29.15
C PHE A 195 1.57 -28.31 29.07
N ILE A 196 1.53 -29.61 29.36
CA ILE A 196 2.68 -30.50 29.16
C ILE A 196 2.37 -31.35 27.93
N ALA A 197 3.34 -31.47 27.02
CA ALA A 197 3.23 -32.31 25.85
C ALA A 197 2.70 -33.71 26.21
N GLY A 198 1.64 -34.16 25.54
CA GLY A 198 1.00 -35.45 25.80
C GLY A 198 -0.06 -35.45 26.90
N SER A 199 -0.31 -34.34 27.60
CA SER A 199 -1.42 -34.26 28.56
C SER A 199 -1.96 -32.83 28.80
N PRO A 200 -3.25 -32.58 28.53
CA PRO A 200 -4.20 -33.45 27.82
C PRO A 200 -3.88 -33.50 26.31
N GLY A 201 -4.16 -34.64 25.66
CA GLY A 201 -3.92 -34.81 24.22
C GLY A 201 -4.88 -34.02 23.31
N VAL A 202 -5.97 -33.48 23.86
CA VAL A 202 -6.96 -32.66 23.15
C VAL A 202 -7.45 -31.57 24.11
N LEU A 203 -7.52 -30.33 23.63
CA LEU A 203 -8.10 -29.20 24.34
C LEU A 203 -9.27 -28.65 23.53
N THR A 204 -10.36 -28.33 24.21
CA THR A 204 -11.55 -27.74 23.60
C THR A 204 -11.88 -26.49 24.39
N SER A 205 -12.00 -25.35 23.71
CA SER A 205 -12.51 -24.12 24.32
C SER A 205 -14.03 -24.22 24.50
N GLU A 206 -14.60 -23.29 25.28
CA GLU A 206 -16.02 -22.95 25.13
C GLU A 206 -16.31 -22.59 23.66
N PRO A 207 -17.56 -22.79 23.17
CA PRO A 207 -17.93 -22.43 21.81
C PRO A 207 -17.60 -20.96 21.51
N ILE A 208 -16.85 -20.74 20.45
CA ILE A 208 -16.55 -19.40 19.92
C ILE A 208 -17.24 -19.21 18.58
N PHE A 209 -17.89 -18.06 18.39
CA PHE A 209 -18.47 -17.73 17.09
C PHE A 209 -17.37 -17.13 16.22
N LEU A 210 -16.97 -17.86 15.16
CA LEU A 210 -15.92 -17.44 14.23
C LEU A 210 -16.27 -16.17 13.44
N GLN A 211 -17.55 -15.79 13.47
CA GLN A 211 -18.08 -14.52 13.00
C GLN A 211 -19.12 -14.06 14.01
N THR A 212 -18.85 -12.96 14.70
CA THR A 212 -19.86 -12.29 15.53
C THR A 212 -20.41 -11.10 14.75
N ASN A 213 -21.67 -10.75 14.97
CA ASN A 213 -22.22 -9.47 14.48
C ASN A 213 -21.72 -8.27 15.30
N LEU A 214 -20.76 -8.50 16.20
CA LEU A 214 -20.23 -7.54 17.16
C LEU A 214 -18.86 -7.08 16.67
N ASP A 215 -18.52 -5.80 16.90
CA ASP A 215 -17.18 -5.29 16.60
C ASP A 215 -16.11 -5.77 17.60
N THR A 216 -16.50 -6.61 18.55
CA THR A 216 -15.61 -7.20 19.56
C THR A 216 -14.68 -8.23 18.91
N VAL A 217 -13.37 -7.97 19.00
CA VAL A 217 -12.34 -8.92 18.60
C VAL A 217 -12.02 -9.82 19.78
N HIS A 218 -12.14 -11.12 19.56
CA HIS A 218 -11.72 -12.14 20.51
C HIS A 218 -10.32 -12.61 20.15
N THR A 219 -9.48 -12.90 21.14
CA THR A 219 -8.16 -13.46 20.86
C THR A 219 -7.80 -14.59 21.79
N PHE A 220 -7.01 -15.53 21.28
CA PHE A 220 -6.22 -16.41 22.11
C PHE A 220 -4.77 -16.44 21.64
N ALA A 221 -3.87 -16.67 22.59
CA ALA A 221 -2.45 -16.81 22.34
C ALA A 221 -2.00 -18.17 22.88
N VAL A 222 -1.22 -18.91 22.09
CA VAL A 222 -0.53 -20.11 22.55
C VAL A 222 0.96 -19.84 22.43
N ASP A 223 1.66 -19.84 23.57
CA ASP A 223 3.12 -19.79 23.57
C ASP A 223 3.67 -21.17 23.22
N LEU A 224 4.41 -21.26 22.13
CA LEU A 224 4.94 -22.49 21.56
C LEU A 224 6.46 -22.56 21.66
N SER A 225 7.09 -21.58 22.32
CA SER A 225 8.56 -21.50 22.51
C SER A 225 9.15 -22.74 23.19
N SER A 226 8.37 -23.43 24.03
CA SER A 226 8.79 -24.63 24.75
C SER A 226 8.33 -25.94 24.12
N LEU A 227 7.81 -25.89 22.89
CA LEU A 227 7.33 -27.09 22.20
C LEU A 227 8.51 -27.87 21.61
N TYR A 228 8.62 -29.16 21.97
CA TYR A 228 9.60 -30.06 21.35
C TYR A 228 9.38 -30.22 19.85
N ASP A 229 10.46 -30.47 19.14
CA ASP A 229 10.53 -30.51 17.68
C ASP A 229 9.86 -31.75 17.06
N ASP A 230 9.61 -32.79 17.87
CA ASP A 230 8.87 -34.00 17.53
C ASP A 230 7.35 -33.89 17.73
N ILE A 231 6.85 -32.78 18.30
CA ILE A 231 5.43 -32.61 18.59
C ILE A 231 4.70 -31.89 17.46
N ILE A 232 3.66 -32.54 16.94
CA ILE A 232 2.69 -31.93 16.03
C ILE A 232 1.43 -31.56 16.83
N PHE A 233 1.11 -30.26 16.91
CA PHE A 233 -0.17 -29.75 17.36
C PHE A 233 -1.03 -29.27 16.19
N SER A 234 -2.35 -29.28 16.41
CA SER A 234 -3.33 -28.72 15.49
C SER A 234 -4.28 -27.83 16.28
N VAL A 235 -4.55 -26.65 15.76
CA VAL A 235 -5.65 -25.79 16.21
C VAL A 235 -6.79 -25.97 15.23
N VAL A 236 -7.93 -26.41 15.77
CA VAL A 236 -9.15 -26.67 15.00
C VAL A 236 -10.19 -25.64 15.39
N LEU A 237 -10.57 -24.80 14.45
CA LEU A 237 -11.61 -23.79 14.63
C LEU A 237 -12.85 -24.24 13.86
N SER A 238 -13.81 -24.85 14.56
CA SER A 238 -15.04 -25.37 13.94
C SER A 238 -16.29 -24.81 14.61
N ASN A 239 -17.35 -24.60 13.83
CA ASN A 239 -18.69 -24.35 14.39
C ASN A 239 -19.34 -25.64 14.92
N SER A 240 -18.73 -26.81 14.69
CA SER A 240 -19.23 -28.10 15.19
C SER A 240 -18.44 -28.53 16.42
N ALA A 241 -19.14 -28.66 17.56
CA ALA A 241 -18.56 -29.17 18.81
C ALA A 241 -18.05 -30.63 18.68
N THR A 242 -18.48 -31.36 17.64
CA THR A 242 -18.04 -32.74 17.40
C THR A 242 -16.89 -32.84 16.40
N ASP A 243 -16.43 -31.74 15.80
CA ASP A 243 -15.37 -31.76 14.79
C ASP A 243 -13.97 -31.50 15.34
N PHE A 244 -13.58 -32.27 16.36
CA PHE A 244 -12.25 -32.18 16.97
C PHE A 244 -11.09 -32.58 16.03
N LEU A 245 -11.39 -33.14 14.84
CA LEU A 245 -10.39 -33.52 13.84
C LEU A 245 -10.32 -32.56 12.63
N GLY A 246 -11.17 -31.54 12.58
CA GLY A 246 -11.21 -30.56 11.49
C GLY A 246 -11.66 -31.14 10.14
N ARG A 247 -12.60 -32.09 10.15
CA ARG A 247 -13.15 -32.77 8.97
C ARG A 247 -14.35 -32.04 8.36
N MET A 248 -15.05 -31.20 9.12
CA MET A 248 -16.28 -30.56 8.68
C MET A 248 -16.03 -29.49 7.60
N PRO A 249 -17.03 -29.20 6.74
CA PRO A 249 -16.91 -28.27 5.61
C PRO A 249 -16.57 -26.82 5.96
N ASP A 250 -16.81 -26.41 7.20
CA ASP A 250 -16.72 -25.04 7.71
C ASP A 250 -15.61 -24.86 8.75
N THR A 251 -14.71 -25.84 8.88
CA THR A 251 -13.62 -25.82 9.85
C THR A 251 -12.37 -25.18 9.26
N VAL A 252 -11.75 -24.29 10.04
CA VAL A 252 -10.39 -23.79 9.80
C VAL A 252 -9.41 -24.65 10.61
N LEU A 253 -8.41 -25.19 9.93
CA LEU A 253 -7.39 -26.04 10.54
C LEU A 253 -6.04 -25.35 10.41
N VAL A 254 -5.35 -25.19 11.54
CA VAL A 254 -3.97 -24.70 11.62
C VAL A 254 -3.14 -25.82 12.20
N ARG A 255 -2.03 -26.17 11.54
CA ARG A 255 -1.10 -27.18 12.04
C ARG A 255 0.31 -26.63 12.08
N ASN A 256 1.04 -26.97 13.14
CA ASN A 256 2.49 -26.84 13.06
C ASN A 256 3.07 -27.93 12.17
N GLY A 257 4.10 -27.52 11.46
CA GLY A 257 4.97 -28.34 10.65
C GLY A 257 6.18 -27.50 10.29
N VAL A 258 6.94 -27.95 9.30
CA VAL A 258 8.08 -27.23 8.73
C VAL A 258 7.72 -25.81 8.28
N THR A 259 6.44 -25.58 8.02
CA THR A 259 5.81 -24.29 7.75
C THR A 259 4.39 -24.32 8.28
N ALA A 260 3.95 -23.23 8.90
CA ALA A 260 2.56 -23.02 9.26
C ALA A 260 1.69 -23.31 8.04
N THR A 261 0.71 -24.18 8.16
CA THR A 261 -0.26 -24.38 7.08
C THR A 261 -1.63 -24.13 7.68
N ALA A 262 -2.30 -23.11 7.15
CA ALA A 262 -3.68 -22.82 7.50
C ALA A 262 -4.55 -23.23 6.32
N ALA A 263 -5.71 -23.81 6.60
CA ALA A 263 -6.64 -24.22 5.55
C ALA A 263 -8.02 -23.62 5.83
N ARG A 264 -8.60 -23.00 4.81
CA ARG A 264 -9.99 -22.55 4.80
C ARG A 264 -10.75 -23.52 3.93
N LYS A 265 -11.76 -24.17 4.50
CA LYS A 265 -12.70 -24.98 3.74
C LYS A 265 -13.97 -24.14 3.55
N LEU A 266 -14.31 -23.86 2.30
CA LEU A 266 -15.61 -23.29 1.97
C LEU A 266 -16.64 -24.44 1.92
N ALA A 267 -17.87 -24.18 2.36
CA ALA A 267 -18.93 -25.18 2.35
C ALA A 267 -19.09 -25.80 0.95
N GLY A 268 -19.03 -27.14 0.86
CA GLY A 268 -19.14 -27.88 -0.40
C GLY A 268 -17.87 -27.94 -1.26
N GLN A 269 -16.75 -27.36 -0.83
CA GLN A 269 -15.47 -27.40 -1.55
C GLN A 269 -14.43 -28.30 -0.86
N GLN A 270 -13.42 -28.75 -1.63
CA GLN A 270 -12.26 -29.44 -1.05
C GLN A 270 -11.42 -28.46 -0.20
N ILE A 271 -10.77 -28.99 0.83
CA ILE A 271 -9.86 -28.23 1.68
C ILE A 271 -8.76 -27.61 0.81
N GLN A 272 -8.65 -26.28 0.84
CA GLN A 272 -7.53 -25.57 0.24
C GLN A 272 -6.56 -25.19 1.34
N TRP A 273 -5.40 -25.83 1.34
CA TRP A 273 -4.28 -25.49 2.19
C TRP A 273 -3.58 -24.25 1.63
N PHE A 274 -3.45 -23.19 2.43
CA PHE A 274 -2.58 -22.08 2.12
C PHE A 274 -1.34 -22.15 3.01
N TYR A 275 -0.20 -22.06 2.34
CA TYR A 275 1.11 -22.17 2.93
C TYR A 275 1.45 -20.86 3.62
N HIS A 276 1.83 -20.94 4.89
CA HIS A 276 2.26 -19.80 5.67
C HIS A 276 3.75 -20.01 5.97
N GLY A 277 4.57 -19.26 5.24
CA GLY A 277 5.99 -19.54 4.98
C GLY A 277 6.97 -19.57 6.14
N LYS A 278 6.51 -19.58 7.39
CA LYS A 278 7.34 -19.70 8.59
C LYS A 278 7.05 -21.03 9.31
N PRO A 279 8.07 -21.81 9.70
CA PRO A 279 7.90 -22.93 10.62
C PRO A 279 7.22 -22.48 11.92
N MET A 280 6.24 -23.24 12.41
CA MET A 280 5.45 -22.89 13.60
C MET A 280 6.17 -23.15 14.94
N ASN A 281 7.48 -23.22 14.94
CA ASN A 281 8.31 -23.53 16.10
C ASN A 281 9.72 -22.99 15.90
N ASP A 282 9.83 -21.92 15.10
CA ASP A 282 11.06 -21.17 14.92
C ASP A 282 11.08 -19.97 15.88
N GLY A 283 11.86 -20.06 16.97
CA GLY A 283 12.07 -18.98 17.94
C GLY A 283 11.02 -18.86 19.07
N ASP A 284 10.92 -17.66 19.65
CA ASP A 284 9.93 -17.25 20.68
C ASP A 284 8.50 -17.16 20.07
N MET A 285 8.03 -18.24 19.46
CA MET A 285 6.81 -18.18 18.68
C MET A 285 5.59 -18.30 19.58
N ARG A 286 4.71 -17.29 19.56
CA ARG A 286 3.36 -17.38 20.12
C ARG A 286 2.34 -17.34 19.01
N LEU A 287 1.56 -18.39 18.86
CA LEU A 287 0.40 -18.41 17.97
C LEU A 287 -0.67 -17.50 18.57
N HIS A 288 -0.84 -16.30 18.01
CA HIS A 288 -1.96 -15.43 18.35
C HIS A 288 -3.03 -15.56 17.27
N VAL A 289 -4.25 -15.93 17.66
CA VAL A 289 -5.40 -16.00 16.76
C VAL A 289 -6.42 -14.99 17.24
N SER A 290 -6.65 -13.95 16.44
CA SER A 290 -7.72 -13.00 16.68
C SER A 290 -8.88 -13.26 15.73
N VAL A 291 -10.09 -13.36 16.28
CA VAL A 291 -11.35 -13.60 15.58
C VAL A 291 -12.20 -12.35 15.71
N GLY A 292 -12.39 -11.64 14.61
CA GLY A 292 -13.30 -10.50 14.50
C GLY A 292 -14.46 -10.79 13.55
N ARG A 293 -15.24 -9.75 13.21
CA ARG A 293 -16.36 -9.83 12.26
C ARG A 293 -15.97 -10.44 10.91
N ASP A 294 -14.82 -10.04 10.37
CA ASP A 294 -14.42 -10.34 8.98
C ASP A 294 -12.96 -10.82 8.82
N GLN A 295 -12.19 -10.94 9.92
CA GLN A 295 -10.74 -11.16 9.85
C GLN A 295 -10.24 -12.19 10.87
N MET A 296 -9.30 -13.01 10.41
CA MET A 296 -8.48 -13.90 11.23
C MET A 296 -7.01 -13.54 11.02
N THR A 297 -6.30 -13.25 12.10
CA THR A 297 -4.89 -12.81 12.04
C THR A 297 -4.00 -13.75 12.82
N PHE A 298 -2.77 -13.93 12.32
CA PHE A 298 -1.72 -14.70 12.98
C PHE A 298 -0.59 -13.75 13.41
N ALA A 299 -0.20 -13.80 14.67
CA ALA A 299 0.97 -13.07 15.16
C ALA A 299 2.15 -14.02 15.47
N TYR A 300 3.36 -13.46 15.37
CA TYR A 300 4.66 -14.02 15.71
C TYR A 300 5.31 -13.10 16.75
N TYR A 301 6.28 -13.59 17.52
CA TYR A 301 7.07 -12.71 18.37
C TYR A 301 8.54 -12.91 18.03
N GLN A 302 9.28 -11.80 17.97
CA GLN A 302 10.73 -11.82 17.81
C GLN A 302 11.31 -10.91 18.89
N ASP A 303 12.25 -11.44 19.68
CA ASP A 303 12.92 -10.72 20.77
C ASP A 303 11.96 -10.11 21.82
N GLY A 304 10.82 -10.77 22.09
CA GLY A 304 9.81 -10.32 23.05
C GLY A 304 8.81 -9.27 22.54
N GLU A 305 8.94 -8.80 21.29
CA GLU A 305 8.02 -7.87 20.62
C GLU A 305 7.02 -8.59 19.71
N VAL A 306 5.79 -8.05 19.58
CA VAL A 306 4.70 -8.65 18.77
C VAL A 306 4.86 -8.28 17.29
N GLU A 307 4.82 -9.27 16.39
CA GLU A 307 4.80 -9.14 14.93
C GLU A 307 3.54 -9.80 14.35
N ILE A 308 2.88 -9.26 13.32
CA ILE A 308 1.67 -9.88 12.74
C ILE A 308 1.88 -10.19 11.25
N ILE A 309 1.41 -11.36 10.81
CA ILE A 309 1.09 -11.59 9.40
C ILE A 309 -0.43 -11.58 9.25
N LEU A 310 -0.93 -10.56 8.55
CA LEU A 310 -2.36 -10.40 8.24
C LEU A 310 -2.74 -11.35 7.10
N VAL A 311 -3.77 -12.17 7.29
CA VAL A 311 -4.46 -12.87 6.20
C VAL A 311 -5.77 -12.13 5.98
N ASP A 312 -5.77 -11.15 5.07
CA ASP A 312 -6.97 -10.40 4.72
C ASP A 312 -7.80 -11.21 3.70
N ALA A 313 -9.06 -11.49 4.04
CA ALA A 313 -9.97 -12.20 3.15
C ALA A 313 -10.77 -11.27 2.25
N ASN A 314 -10.85 -9.95 2.49
CA ASN A 314 -11.50 -8.99 1.59
C ASN A 314 -11.22 -7.52 1.97
N ARG A 315 -10.43 -6.85 1.11
CA ARG A 315 -10.33 -5.40 0.85
C ARG A 315 -11.13 -4.43 1.75
N ILE A 316 -10.39 -3.68 2.56
CA ILE A 316 -10.51 -2.29 3.07
C ILE A 316 -11.77 -1.47 2.69
N TYR A 317 -12.45 -0.88 3.70
CA TYR A 317 -13.26 0.36 3.60
C TYR A 317 -13.03 1.32 4.79
N PRO A 318 -13.20 2.66 4.62
CA PRO A 318 -12.73 3.70 5.55
C PRO A 318 -13.75 4.18 6.60
N GLN A 319 -14.80 3.41 6.93
CA GLN A 319 -15.86 3.89 7.84
C GLN A 319 -15.51 3.81 9.35
N ARG A 320 -14.34 3.27 9.72
CA ARG A 320 -14.00 2.95 11.13
C ARG A 320 -13.34 4.07 11.94
N VAL A 321 -13.06 5.23 11.36
CA VAL A 321 -12.49 6.38 12.11
C VAL A 321 -13.54 7.06 13.00
N LEU A 322 -14.83 7.00 12.64
CA LEU A 322 -15.92 7.60 13.45
C LEU A 322 -16.25 6.77 14.70
N ALA A 323 -16.20 5.43 14.62
CA ALA A 323 -16.50 4.56 15.76
C ALA A 323 -15.43 4.63 16.87
N LEU A 324 -14.16 4.82 16.50
CA LEU A 324 -13.05 5.01 17.45
C LEU A 324 -13.19 6.34 18.22
N LEU A 325 -13.81 7.34 17.59
CA LEU A 325 -14.02 8.67 18.15
C LEU A 325 -15.09 8.66 19.26
N PHE A 326 -16.14 7.84 19.10
CA PHE A 326 -17.19 7.67 20.11
C PHE A 326 -16.72 6.84 21.32
N ALA A 327 -15.90 5.81 21.11
CA ALA A 327 -15.36 4.98 22.20
C ALA A 327 -14.33 5.71 23.09
N LEU A 328 -13.67 6.75 22.56
CA LEU A 328 -12.78 7.62 23.35
C LEU A 328 -13.56 8.68 24.16
N LEU A 329 -14.77 9.05 23.72
CA LEU A 329 -15.67 9.94 24.45
C LEU A 329 -16.41 9.22 25.59
N GLU A 330 -16.64 7.90 25.47
CA GLU A 330 -17.32 7.09 26.50
C GLU A 330 -16.43 6.64 27.67
N LYS A 331 -15.11 6.83 27.62
CA LYS A 331 -14.25 6.56 28.78
C LYS A 331 -14.29 7.70 29.78
N GLU A 332 -15.31 7.65 30.63
CA GLU A 332 -15.40 8.39 31.88
C GLU A 332 -14.12 8.24 32.71
N VAL A 333 -13.51 9.36 33.10
CA VAL A 333 -12.65 9.43 34.28
C VAL A 333 -13.51 10.11 35.35
N PRO A 334 -13.82 9.46 36.50
CA PRO A 334 -14.61 10.12 37.53
C PRO A 334 -13.78 11.25 38.14
N TYR A 335 -14.22 12.49 37.94
CA TYR A 335 -13.76 13.61 38.76
C TYR A 335 -14.53 13.57 40.09
N VAL A 336 -13.81 13.25 41.17
CA VAL A 336 -14.32 13.33 42.54
C VAL A 336 -14.00 14.72 43.06
N GLN A 337 -15.03 15.50 43.40
CA GLN A 337 -14.84 16.77 44.10
C GLN A 337 -14.19 16.52 45.47
N PRO A 338 -13.40 17.47 46.01
CA PRO A 338 -12.70 17.30 47.29
C PRO A 338 -13.59 16.96 48.49
N ASP A 339 -14.91 17.13 48.39
CA ASP A 339 -15.90 16.84 49.42
C ASP A 339 -16.63 15.49 49.24
N GLY A 340 -16.29 14.71 48.20
CA GLY A 340 -16.76 13.34 48.03
C GLY A 340 -18.15 13.16 47.42
N LYS A 341 -18.75 14.19 46.81
CA LYS A 341 -20.04 14.04 46.10
C LYS A 341 -19.85 13.76 44.60
N GLN A 342 -20.51 12.70 44.13
CA GLN A 342 -20.61 12.32 42.71
C GLN A 342 -21.82 13.02 42.08
N LEU A 343 -21.61 13.72 40.96
CA LEU A 343 -22.69 14.25 40.13
C LEU A 343 -23.08 13.21 39.08
N ALA A 344 -24.34 12.74 39.12
CA ALA A 344 -24.89 11.89 38.07
C ALA A 344 -25.44 12.78 36.95
N ILE A 345 -24.88 12.68 35.74
CA ILE A 345 -25.46 13.26 34.54
C ILE A 345 -26.37 12.20 33.93
N ASN A 346 -27.64 12.23 34.31
CA ASN A 346 -28.68 11.51 33.57
C ASN A 346 -29.40 12.51 32.67
N GLU A 347 -29.71 12.06 31.46
CA GLU A 347 -30.51 12.72 30.40
C GLU A 347 -29.74 13.55 29.34
N LEU A 348 -29.21 12.84 28.35
CA LEU A 348 -29.19 13.30 26.96
C LEU A 348 -29.87 12.21 26.11
N SER A 349 -31.16 12.40 25.77
CA SER A 349 -31.92 11.47 24.92
C SER A 349 -31.54 11.62 23.45
N LEU A 350 -31.38 10.49 22.77
CA LEU A 350 -30.77 10.33 21.46
C LEU A 350 -31.82 10.15 20.33
N GLU A 351 -32.88 10.98 20.29
CA GLU A 351 -33.97 10.81 19.31
C GLU A 351 -33.89 11.72 18.07
N GLY A 352 -32.85 12.55 17.90
CA GLY A 352 -32.79 13.56 16.82
C GLY A 352 -31.94 13.24 15.58
N PHE A 353 -31.13 12.18 15.56
CA PHE A 353 -29.97 12.10 14.65
C PHE A 353 -30.09 11.12 13.46
N MET A 354 -31.19 10.40 13.29
CA MET A 354 -31.33 9.44 12.18
C MET A 354 -32.53 9.76 11.27
N GLY A 355 -32.26 10.58 10.25
CA GLY A 355 -33.07 10.68 9.03
C GLY A 355 -32.43 9.88 7.89
N SER A 356 -33.25 9.36 6.98
CA SER A 356 -32.88 8.38 5.94
C SER A 356 -31.94 8.86 4.82
N ASP A 357 -31.54 10.13 4.79
CA ASP A 357 -30.80 10.73 3.67
C ASP A 357 -29.55 11.50 4.13
N GLY A 358 -28.46 10.77 4.43
CA GLY A 358 -27.10 11.33 4.51
C GLY A 358 -26.76 12.19 5.73
N VAL A 359 -25.47 12.17 6.12
CA VAL A 359 -24.94 12.94 7.26
C VAL A 359 -24.70 14.40 6.84
N HIS A 360 -25.51 15.32 7.37
CA HIS A 360 -25.20 16.76 7.37
C HIS A 360 -24.71 17.18 8.77
N LEU A 361 -23.47 17.65 8.86
CA LEU A 361 -22.98 18.36 10.05
C LEU A 361 -23.53 19.79 10.02
N GLY A 362 -24.63 20.04 10.75
CA GLY A 362 -25.16 21.38 10.97
C GLY A 362 -24.35 22.17 12.00
N GLU A 363 -24.26 23.50 11.81
CA GLU A 363 -23.64 24.44 12.74
C GLU A 363 -24.27 24.36 14.14
N VAL A 364 -23.44 24.26 15.18
CA VAL A 364 -23.86 24.43 16.58
C VAL A 364 -23.97 25.93 16.86
N ASN A 365 -25.20 26.43 16.96
CA ASN A 365 -25.46 27.82 17.31
C ASN A 365 -25.64 27.95 18.84
N LEU A 366 -24.66 28.55 19.51
CA LEU A 366 -24.67 28.76 20.97
C LEU A 366 -25.31 30.11 21.31
N GLN A 367 -26.63 30.10 21.47
CA GLN A 367 -27.36 31.14 22.19
C GLN A 367 -28.33 30.51 23.18
N SER A 368 -27.80 29.96 24.27
CA SER A 368 -28.42 29.95 25.61
C SER A 368 -27.73 28.90 26.49
N ALA A 369 -26.68 29.30 27.20
CA ALA A 369 -26.29 28.64 28.44
C ALA A 369 -25.73 29.74 29.34
N GLY A 370 -26.44 30.00 30.43
CA GLY A 370 -26.12 31.04 31.40
C GLY A 370 -24.84 30.71 32.18
N GLU A 371 -24.15 31.79 32.54
CA GLU A 371 -23.31 31.98 33.73
C GLU A 371 -22.69 30.72 34.37
N ASP A 372 -21.70 30.13 33.69
CA ASP A 372 -20.51 29.55 34.33
C ASP A 372 -19.44 29.23 33.26
N GLU A 373 -18.82 30.27 32.73
CA GLU A 373 -17.95 30.21 31.54
C GLU A 373 -16.48 29.84 31.86
N GLN A 374 -16.12 29.65 33.15
CA GLN A 374 -14.71 29.44 33.55
C GLN A 374 -14.28 27.96 33.69
N THR A 375 -15.19 27.00 33.76
CA THR A 375 -14.86 25.59 34.06
C THR A 375 -14.90 24.63 32.86
N LEU A 376 -15.50 25.02 31.73
CA LEU A 376 -15.61 24.18 30.52
C LEU A 376 -14.50 24.43 29.47
N SER A 377 -13.77 25.54 29.58
CA SER A 377 -12.76 26.00 28.62
C SER A 377 -11.58 25.02 28.38
N PRO A 378 -10.99 24.36 29.40
CA PRO A 378 -9.83 23.49 29.19
C PRO A 378 -10.15 22.18 28.48
N TYR A 379 -11.33 21.60 28.73
CA TYR A 379 -11.75 20.33 28.13
C TYR A 379 -12.11 20.49 26.66
N PHE A 380 -12.83 21.57 26.31
CA PHE A 380 -13.13 21.90 24.92
C PHE A 380 -11.88 22.18 24.11
N THR A 381 -10.91 22.90 24.69
CA THR A 381 -9.62 23.17 24.03
C THR A 381 -8.84 21.88 23.79
N ARG A 382 -8.82 20.94 24.76
CA ARG A 382 -8.14 19.64 24.61
C ARG A 382 -8.81 18.73 23.58
N LEU A 383 -10.14 18.70 23.54
CA LEU A 383 -10.89 17.92 22.55
C LEU A 383 -10.71 18.49 21.14
N HIS A 384 -10.75 19.81 20.99
CA HIS A 384 -10.50 20.48 19.71
C HIS A 384 -9.06 20.28 19.24
N CYS A 385 -8.07 20.39 20.13
CA CYS A 385 -6.67 20.08 19.81
C CYS A 385 -6.47 18.60 19.45
N ALA A 386 -7.08 17.66 20.17
CA ALA A 386 -6.99 16.23 19.87
C ALA A 386 -7.63 15.89 18.51
N LEU A 387 -8.80 16.45 18.21
CA LEU A 387 -9.47 16.27 16.91
C LEU A 387 -8.64 16.86 15.76
N THR A 388 -8.06 18.04 15.97
CA THR A 388 -7.19 18.70 14.98
C THR A 388 -5.90 17.91 14.76
N LEU A 389 -5.27 17.40 15.84
CA LEU A 389 -4.06 16.58 15.76
C LEU A 389 -4.33 15.21 15.10
N ILE A 390 -5.49 14.60 15.35
CA ILE A 390 -5.93 13.34 14.71
C ILE A 390 -6.25 13.57 13.22
N GLN A 391 -6.92 14.67 12.86
CA GLN A 391 -7.12 15.05 11.46
C GLN A 391 -5.79 15.33 10.74
N LEU A 392 -4.82 15.93 11.42
CA LEU A 392 -3.48 16.18 10.88
C LEU A 392 -2.65 14.89 10.74
N SER A 393 -2.85 13.90 11.61
CA SER A 393 -2.09 12.63 11.62
C SER A 393 -2.72 11.50 10.80
N LEU A 394 -4.02 11.53 10.52
CA LEU A 394 -4.71 10.58 9.63
C LEU A 394 -4.99 11.16 8.23
N LYS A 395 -4.18 12.11 7.76
CA LYS A 395 -4.35 12.72 6.44
C LYS A 395 -4.05 11.70 5.33
N ILE A 396 -5.04 10.84 5.05
CA ILE A 396 -5.08 9.98 3.88
C ILE A 396 -4.93 10.90 2.67
N MET A 397 -3.77 10.84 2.04
CA MET A 397 -3.44 11.64 0.86
C MET A 397 -4.38 11.18 -0.26
N ARG A 398 -5.27 12.06 -0.71
CA ARG A 398 -6.22 11.75 -1.80
C ARG A 398 -5.49 11.85 -3.14
N ASN A 399 -5.90 11.05 -4.11
CA ASN A 399 -5.44 11.25 -5.49
C ASN A 399 -6.09 12.52 -6.06
N ILE A 400 -5.37 13.28 -6.89
CA ILE A 400 -5.91 14.46 -7.57
C ILE A 400 -6.18 14.11 -9.03
N TYR A 401 -7.40 14.36 -9.51
CA TYR A 401 -7.80 14.14 -10.88
C TYR A 401 -8.12 15.47 -11.54
N VAL A 402 -7.38 15.83 -12.60
CA VAL A 402 -7.66 17.02 -13.39
C VAL A 402 -8.40 16.60 -14.66
N VAL A 403 -9.69 16.88 -14.74
CA VAL A 403 -10.60 16.43 -15.80
C VAL A 403 -11.16 17.61 -16.60
N GLY A 404 -11.72 17.33 -17.78
CA GLY A 404 -12.44 18.32 -18.58
C GLY A 404 -12.10 18.27 -20.07
N ALA A 405 -12.75 19.17 -20.82
CA ALA A 405 -12.60 19.29 -22.26
C ALA A 405 -11.12 19.45 -22.68
N GLN A 406 -10.78 19.07 -23.92
CA GLN A 406 -9.43 19.28 -24.45
C GLN A 406 -9.06 20.77 -24.46
N SER A 407 -7.75 21.03 -24.32
CA SER A 407 -7.18 22.38 -24.36
C SER A 407 -7.83 23.35 -23.35
N THR A 408 -7.87 22.94 -22.07
CA THR A 408 -8.30 23.77 -20.91
C THR A 408 -7.15 24.00 -19.91
N GLY A 409 -5.91 23.81 -20.36
CA GLY A 409 -4.70 23.96 -19.54
C GLY A 409 -4.49 22.86 -18.49
N LYS A 410 -5.12 21.69 -18.62
CA LYS A 410 -5.01 20.58 -17.65
C LYS A 410 -3.57 20.12 -17.43
N THR A 411 -2.86 19.77 -18.50
CA THR A 411 -1.46 19.33 -18.42
C THR A 411 -0.57 20.41 -17.78
N THR A 412 -0.80 21.67 -18.11
CA THR A 412 -0.08 22.80 -17.50
C THR A 412 -0.35 22.90 -16.00
N LEU A 413 -1.61 22.76 -15.57
CA LEU A 413 -1.99 22.74 -14.16
C LEU A 413 -1.40 21.53 -13.42
N VAL A 414 -1.43 20.34 -14.02
CA VAL A 414 -0.85 19.12 -13.43
C VAL A 414 0.66 19.28 -13.23
N ASN A 415 1.37 19.82 -14.21
CA ASN A 415 2.81 20.06 -14.10
C ASN A 415 3.13 21.11 -13.01
N ALA A 416 2.32 22.16 -12.90
CA ALA A 416 2.48 23.17 -11.86
C ALA A 416 2.25 22.58 -10.46
N LEU A 417 1.20 21.77 -10.29
CA LEU A 417 0.93 21.07 -9.03
C LEU A 417 2.06 20.10 -8.67
N ALA A 418 2.53 19.31 -9.63
CA ALA A 418 3.65 18.40 -9.41
C ALA A 418 4.90 19.14 -8.93
N ALA A 419 5.24 20.27 -9.54
CA ALA A 419 6.37 21.10 -9.12
C ALA A 419 6.19 21.65 -7.69
N ILE A 420 4.99 22.14 -7.34
CA ILE A 420 4.70 22.64 -5.98
C ILE A 420 4.87 21.52 -4.96
N PHE A 421 4.21 20.38 -5.15
CA PHE A 421 4.28 19.27 -4.19
C PHE A 421 5.66 18.62 -4.13
N GLN A 422 6.45 18.67 -5.22
CA GLN A 422 7.83 18.20 -5.20
C GLN A 422 8.74 19.12 -4.40
N HIS A 423 8.50 20.44 -4.42
CA HIS A 423 9.20 21.38 -3.56
C HIS A 423 8.82 21.16 -2.08
N GLU A 424 7.53 21.05 -1.77
CA GLU A 424 7.07 20.80 -0.40
C GLU A 424 7.56 19.46 0.16
N ALA A 425 7.67 18.45 -0.70
CA ALA A 425 8.22 17.14 -0.36
C ALA A 425 9.69 17.24 0.08
N ALA A 426 10.49 18.04 -0.62
CA ALA A 426 11.90 18.25 -0.30
C ALA A 426 12.10 18.94 1.07
N ASP A 427 11.17 19.82 1.46
CA ASP A 427 11.26 20.58 2.72
C ASP A 427 10.77 19.78 3.95
N HIS A 428 9.97 18.74 3.76
CA HIS A 428 9.25 18.06 4.84
C HIS A 428 9.46 16.54 4.94
N ASP A 429 10.46 15.99 4.24
CA ASP A 429 10.72 14.54 4.16
C ASP A 429 9.45 13.75 3.79
N ARG A 430 8.61 14.35 2.93
CA ARG A 430 7.38 13.74 2.41
C ARG A 430 7.65 13.19 1.03
N GLN A 431 6.94 12.13 0.68
CA GLN A 431 7.03 11.60 -0.66
C GLN A 431 6.26 12.47 -1.66
N PRO A 432 6.89 12.90 -2.78
CA PRO A 432 6.18 13.65 -3.82
C PRO A 432 5.15 12.76 -4.53
N PRO A 433 4.07 13.32 -5.08
CA PRO A 433 3.10 12.55 -5.84
C PRO A 433 3.74 11.96 -7.10
N SER A 434 3.31 10.76 -7.48
CA SER A 434 3.54 10.30 -8.85
C SER A 434 2.62 11.05 -9.82
N VAL A 435 3.09 11.28 -11.05
CA VAL A 435 2.33 12.04 -12.05
C VAL A 435 1.93 11.10 -13.19
N ILE A 436 0.62 10.90 -13.35
CA ILE A 436 0.07 10.19 -14.50
C ILE A 436 -0.18 11.22 -15.60
N HIS A 437 0.78 11.33 -16.51
CA HIS A 437 0.64 12.18 -17.69
C HIS A 437 -0.37 11.62 -18.70
N GLU A 438 -0.99 12.51 -19.48
CA GLU A 438 -2.02 12.16 -20.47
C GLU A 438 -1.67 10.92 -21.33
N VAL A 439 -2.40 9.84 -21.08
CA VAL A 439 -2.18 8.54 -21.72
C VAL A 439 -2.56 8.55 -23.20
N VAL A 440 -3.57 9.36 -23.57
CA VAL A 440 -4.06 9.52 -24.95
C VAL A 440 -2.94 9.91 -25.91
N ARG A 441 -2.08 10.84 -25.51
CA ARG A 441 -0.97 11.33 -26.35
C ARG A 441 0.02 10.20 -26.67
N LYS A 442 0.33 9.36 -25.68
CA LYS A 442 1.21 8.19 -25.86
C LYS A 442 0.59 7.16 -26.80
N ILE A 443 -0.73 6.90 -26.68
CA ILE A 443 -1.44 5.96 -27.57
C ILE A 443 -1.40 6.45 -29.01
N ILE A 444 -1.79 7.71 -29.27
CA ILE A 444 -1.84 8.26 -30.63
C ILE A 444 -0.45 8.29 -31.28
N GLN A 445 0.61 8.58 -30.51
CA GLN A 445 1.98 8.59 -31.02
C GLN A 445 2.52 7.19 -31.32
N ARG A 446 2.17 6.18 -30.52
CA ARG A 446 2.70 4.81 -30.66
C ARG A 446 1.91 3.96 -31.65
N GLU A 447 0.61 4.21 -31.79
CA GLU A 447 -0.29 3.35 -32.53
C GLU A 447 -0.80 4.01 -33.82
N ALA A 448 -0.17 3.69 -34.96
CA ALA A 448 -0.46 4.29 -36.27
C ALA A 448 -1.92 4.11 -36.77
N GLN A 449 -2.70 3.21 -36.16
CA GLN A 449 -4.13 3.09 -36.42
C GLN A 449 -4.96 4.28 -35.89
N PHE A 450 -4.46 5.03 -34.90
CA PHE A 450 -5.21 6.09 -34.23
C PHE A 450 -4.86 7.51 -34.70
N SER A 451 -4.35 7.66 -35.93
CA SER A 451 -4.18 8.99 -36.53
C SER A 451 -5.50 9.76 -36.57
N ARG A 452 -5.48 11.09 -36.35
CA ARG A 452 -6.66 11.97 -36.34
C ARG A 452 -7.62 11.71 -37.50
N LYS A 453 -7.10 11.54 -38.73
CA LYS A 453 -7.89 11.24 -39.94
C LYS A 453 -8.64 9.90 -39.85
N LYS A 454 -8.00 8.86 -39.32
CA LYS A 454 -8.60 7.53 -39.18
C LYS A 454 -9.64 7.49 -38.06
N VAL A 455 -9.39 8.16 -36.95
CA VAL A 455 -10.33 8.22 -35.83
C VAL A 455 -11.57 9.04 -36.20
N ALA A 456 -11.41 10.13 -36.96
CA ALA A 456 -12.52 10.92 -37.48
C ALA A 456 -13.36 10.17 -38.54
N ALA A 457 -12.82 9.12 -39.18
CA ALA A 457 -13.47 8.49 -40.32
C ALA A 457 -14.69 7.65 -39.94
N THR A 458 -14.72 7.04 -38.75
CA THR A 458 -15.81 6.14 -38.33
C THR A 458 -16.05 6.20 -36.82
N GLN A 459 -17.33 6.06 -36.41
CA GLN A 459 -17.71 5.94 -35.01
C GLN A 459 -17.05 4.73 -34.32
N GLU A 460 -16.88 3.62 -35.03
CA GLU A 460 -16.20 2.43 -34.53
C GLU A 460 -14.73 2.70 -34.18
N SER A 461 -14.01 3.43 -35.02
CA SER A 461 -12.61 3.81 -34.75
C SER A 461 -12.50 4.76 -33.56
N ALA A 462 -13.44 5.70 -33.42
CA ALA A 462 -13.52 6.58 -32.26
C ALA A 462 -13.79 5.79 -30.97
N LEU A 463 -14.73 4.84 -31.00
CA LEU A 463 -15.05 3.97 -29.86
C LEU A 463 -13.85 3.10 -29.45
N ARG A 464 -13.21 2.45 -30.41
CA ARG A 464 -12.02 1.61 -30.17
C ARG A 464 -10.88 2.40 -29.52
N LEU A 465 -10.69 3.66 -29.95
CA LEU A 465 -9.74 4.55 -29.29
C LEU A 465 -10.14 4.82 -27.83
N GLN A 466 -11.41 5.11 -27.55
CA GLN A 466 -11.85 5.37 -26.16
C GLN A 466 -11.68 4.16 -25.25
N HIS A 467 -11.99 2.93 -25.70
CA HIS A 467 -11.71 1.72 -24.93
C HIS A 467 -10.20 1.56 -24.65
N ARG A 468 -9.36 1.83 -25.65
CA ARG A 468 -7.90 1.74 -25.48
C ARG A 468 -7.38 2.77 -24.48
N ILE A 469 -7.91 3.99 -24.51
CA ILE A 469 -7.58 5.04 -23.53
C ILE A 469 -8.02 4.62 -22.13
N LEU A 470 -9.23 4.08 -21.98
CA LEU A 470 -9.75 3.62 -20.68
C LEU A 470 -8.86 2.53 -20.07
N ALA A 471 -8.50 1.52 -20.86
CA ALA A 471 -7.61 0.44 -20.42
C ALA A 471 -6.22 0.95 -20.04
N ALA A 472 -5.61 1.82 -20.86
CA ALA A 472 -4.29 2.35 -20.57
C ALA A 472 -4.28 3.33 -19.39
N GLN A 473 -5.38 4.04 -19.14
CA GLN A 473 -5.55 4.85 -17.93
C GLN A 473 -5.65 3.94 -16.69
N TYR A 474 -6.40 2.83 -16.78
CA TYR A 474 -6.44 1.82 -15.73
C TYR A 474 -5.05 1.28 -15.39
N ASP A 475 -4.29 0.85 -16.39
CA ASP A 475 -2.94 0.32 -16.20
C ASP A 475 -2.02 1.37 -15.54
N ALA A 476 -2.14 2.64 -15.94
CA ALA A 476 -1.34 3.73 -15.37
C ALA A 476 -1.69 4.00 -13.90
N GLU A 477 -2.98 3.98 -13.53
CA GLU A 477 -3.41 4.15 -12.14
C GLU A 477 -3.07 2.94 -11.26
N VAL A 478 -3.11 1.72 -11.80
CA VAL A 478 -2.64 0.52 -11.10
C VAL A 478 -1.13 0.62 -10.85
N THR A 479 -0.35 0.92 -11.89
CA THR A 479 1.10 1.08 -11.77
C THR A 479 1.46 2.17 -10.75
N ALA A 480 0.75 3.31 -10.76
CA ALA A 480 1.01 4.39 -9.81
C ALA A 480 0.71 4.01 -8.35
N ASN A 481 -0.25 3.12 -8.11
CA ASN A 481 -0.55 2.58 -6.78
C ASN A 481 0.42 1.46 -6.37
N GLU A 482 0.95 0.69 -7.33
CA GLU A 482 1.84 -0.44 -7.07
C GLU A 482 3.33 -0.04 -6.99
N ALA A 483 3.71 1.11 -7.56
CA ALA A 483 5.09 1.57 -7.66
C ALA A 483 5.77 1.86 -6.31
N ASP A 484 5.05 1.80 -5.19
CA ASP A 484 5.67 1.88 -3.87
C ASP A 484 5.01 0.99 -2.82
N THR A 485 5.46 -0.27 -2.80
CA THR A 485 5.16 -1.23 -1.74
C THR A 485 6.09 -1.07 -0.52
N SER A 486 6.87 0.02 -0.41
CA SER A 486 7.63 0.30 0.81
C SER A 486 6.70 0.85 1.91
N LEU A 487 6.63 0.11 3.01
CA LEU A 487 5.53 0.07 3.98
C LEU A 487 5.30 1.31 4.87
N SER A 488 5.69 2.53 4.48
CA SER A 488 5.56 3.69 5.39
C SER A 488 4.84 4.92 4.86
N THR A 489 4.59 5.07 3.56
CA THR A 489 3.85 6.23 3.04
C THR A 489 2.85 5.80 1.99
N GLN A 490 1.56 6.09 2.21
CA GLN A 490 0.53 5.89 1.21
C GLN A 490 0.91 6.70 -0.05
N THR A 491 1.23 5.99 -1.13
CA THR A 491 1.49 6.60 -2.42
C THR A 491 0.20 7.20 -2.95
N TRP A 492 0.30 8.42 -3.46
CA TRP A 492 -0.80 9.14 -4.09
C TRP A 492 -0.30 9.76 -5.39
N TYR A 493 -1.23 10.09 -6.28
CA TYR A 493 -0.88 10.61 -7.60
C TYR A 493 -1.73 11.79 -8.04
N ILE A 494 -1.18 12.54 -8.99
CA ILE A 494 -1.88 13.55 -9.77
C ILE A 494 -2.08 13.01 -11.17
N SER A 495 -3.33 12.90 -11.61
CA SER A 495 -3.68 12.36 -12.92
C SER A 495 -4.13 13.47 -13.88
N ASP A 496 -3.40 13.62 -14.99
CA ASP A 496 -3.81 14.40 -16.15
C ASP A 496 -4.82 13.58 -16.96
N ARG A 497 -6.12 13.84 -16.67
CA ARG A 497 -7.31 13.05 -17.03
C ARG A 497 -7.63 11.92 -16.06
N SER A 498 -8.80 11.33 -16.24
CA SER A 498 -9.32 10.20 -15.46
C SER A 498 -9.89 9.10 -16.36
N GLY A 499 -10.28 7.98 -15.76
CA GLY A 499 -11.09 6.95 -16.43
C GLY A 499 -12.41 7.48 -17.01
N LEU A 500 -12.93 8.61 -16.50
CA LEU A 500 -14.19 9.20 -16.95
C LEU A 500 -14.04 9.90 -18.31
N ASP A 501 -12.87 10.50 -18.58
CA ASP A 501 -12.59 11.23 -19.81
C ASP A 501 -12.96 10.43 -21.07
N PRO A 502 -12.42 9.22 -21.32
CA PRO A 502 -12.73 8.47 -22.53
C PRO A 502 -14.21 8.11 -22.66
N ILE A 503 -14.93 7.95 -21.54
CA ILE A 503 -16.36 7.65 -21.53
C ILE A 503 -17.17 8.89 -21.94
N VAL A 504 -16.80 10.08 -21.46
CA VAL A 504 -17.41 11.34 -21.89
C VAL A 504 -17.18 11.58 -23.38
N TYR A 505 -15.98 11.31 -23.89
CA TYR A 505 -15.70 11.41 -25.33
C TYR A 505 -16.43 10.34 -26.13
N ALA A 506 -16.57 9.10 -25.64
CA ALA A 506 -17.38 8.08 -26.30
C ALA A 506 -18.85 8.51 -26.41
N ARG A 507 -19.41 9.08 -25.34
CA ARG A 507 -20.77 9.63 -25.33
C ARG A 507 -20.96 10.73 -26.37
N TYR A 508 -19.94 11.58 -26.54
CA TYR A 508 -19.98 12.70 -27.48
C TYR A 508 -19.74 12.29 -28.94
N LEU A 509 -18.74 11.43 -29.20
CA LEU A 509 -18.30 11.07 -30.55
C LEU A 509 -19.10 9.90 -31.16
N VAL A 510 -19.58 8.99 -30.32
CA VAL A 510 -20.16 7.71 -30.74
C VAL A 510 -21.65 7.67 -30.39
N GLY A 511 -21.98 7.84 -29.11
CA GLY A 511 -23.37 7.85 -28.64
C GLY A 511 -23.53 7.43 -27.18
N LYS A 512 -24.74 7.66 -26.64
CA LYS A 512 -25.07 7.36 -25.24
C LYS A 512 -24.99 5.87 -24.91
N GLN A 513 -25.37 5.00 -25.85
CA GLN A 513 -25.38 3.55 -25.64
C GLN A 513 -23.97 3.00 -25.40
N GLN A 514 -23.01 3.38 -26.23
CA GLN A 514 -21.64 2.90 -26.12
C GLN A 514 -20.95 3.43 -24.86
N ALA A 515 -21.25 4.67 -24.46
CA ALA A 515 -20.80 5.18 -23.18
C ALA A 515 -21.40 4.39 -21.99
N ALA A 516 -22.67 3.97 -22.07
CA ALA A 516 -23.28 3.13 -21.05
C ALA A 516 -22.62 1.74 -20.97
N GLU A 517 -22.25 1.15 -22.09
CA GLU A 517 -21.47 -0.10 -22.14
C GLU A 517 -20.09 0.06 -21.49
N MET A 518 -19.39 1.17 -21.75
CA MET A 518 -18.11 1.47 -21.09
C MET A 518 -18.29 1.67 -19.57
N LEU A 519 -19.36 2.33 -19.13
CA LEU A 519 -19.72 2.47 -17.71
C LEU A 519 -20.09 1.14 -17.05
N ALA A 520 -20.55 0.15 -17.81
CA ALA A 520 -20.83 -1.18 -17.29
C ALA A 520 -19.57 -2.06 -17.20
N SER A 521 -18.43 -1.61 -17.75
CA SER A 521 -17.21 -2.41 -17.78
C SER A 521 -16.57 -2.56 -16.38
N PRO A 522 -15.98 -3.73 -16.07
CA PRO A 522 -15.26 -3.93 -14.79
C PRO A 522 -14.12 -2.92 -14.58
N VAL A 523 -13.44 -2.54 -15.67
CA VAL A 523 -12.35 -1.54 -15.66
C VAL A 523 -12.86 -0.21 -15.12
N TRP A 524 -14.03 0.25 -15.58
CA TRP A 524 -14.62 1.48 -15.07
C TRP A 524 -15.04 1.37 -13.60
N GLN A 525 -15.61 0.24 -13.16
CA GLN A 525 -16.06 0.08 -11.77
C GLN A 525 -14.91 0.29 -10.77
N GLU A 526 -13.71 -0.19 -11.08
CA GLU A 526 -12.53 0.06 -10.25
C GLU A 526 -12.08 1.52 -10.29
N LEU A 527 -11.98 2.11 -11.49
CA LEU A 527 -11.60 3.51 -11.67
C LEU A 527 -12.59 4.47 -10.99
N GLU A 528 -13.88 4.13 -11.00
CA GLU A 528 -14.92 4.90 -10.33
C GLU A 528 -14.73 4.94 -8.82
N GLY A 529 -14.34 3.81 -8.20
CA GLY A 529 -14.01 3.78 -6.78
C GLY A 529 -12.84 4.73 -6.45
N ARG A 530 -11.80 4.74 -7.29
CA ARG A 530 -10.60 5.58 -7.09
C ARG A 530 -10.88 7.06 -7.32
N ILE A 531 -11.65 7.43 -8.33
CA ILE A 531 -11.99 8.84 -8.59
C ILE A 531 -12.92 9.40 -7.50
N LYS A 532 -13.86 8.60 -6.99
CA LYS A 532 -14.74 9.00 -5.87
C LYS A 532 -13.99 9.24 -4.56
N ALA A 533 -12.88 8.54 -4.34
CA ALA A 533 -12.03 8.74 -3.19
C ALA A 533 -11.04 9.93 -3.36
N GLY A 534 -10.93 10.49 -4.56
CA GLY A 534 -9.99 11.54 -4.91
C GLY A 534 -10.55 12.97 -4.83
N LEU A 535 -9.67 13.95 -5.01
CA LEU A 535 -10.04 15.34 -5.30
C LEU A 535 -10.16 15.52 -6.82
N VAL A 536 -11.37 15.79 -7.31
CA VAL A 536 -11.63 15.99 -8.74
C VAL A 536 -11.73 17.48 -9.08
N ILE A 537 -10.91 17.92 -10.02
CA ILE A 537 -10.89 19.29 -10.54
C ILE A 537 -11.36 19.29 -12.00
N LEU A 538 -12.56 19.81 -12.24
CA LEU A 538 -13.10 20.02 -13.59
C LEU A 538 -12.65 21.37 -14.13
N CYS A 539 -11.80 21.37 -15.15
CA CYS A 539 -11.38 22.59 -15.85
C CYS A 539 -12.44 23.01 -16.87
N GLU A 540 -13.10 24.15 -16.61
CA GLU A 540 -14.18 24.67 -17.44
C GLU A 540 -13.71 24.94 -18.88
N ALA A 541 -14.54 24.59 -19.86
CA ALA A 541 -14.27 24.90 -21.25
C ALA A 541 -14.37 26.41 -21.58
N GLY A 542 -13.35 26.95 -22.25
CA GLY A 542 -13.39 28.24 -22.95
C GLY A 542 -12.09 29.04 -22.85
N GLY A 543 -11.59 29.62 -23.95
CA GLY A 543 -10.47 30.57 -23.95
C GLY A 543 -9.05 30.00 -24.14
N TRP A 544 -8.87 28.68 -24.14
CA TRP A 544 -7.54 28.03 -24.08
C TRP A 544 -7.25 27.06 -25.25
N LEU A 545 -8.02 27.17 -26.34
CA LEU A 545 -7.93 26.23 -27.46
C LEU A 545 -6.73 26.54 -28.37
N GLU A 546 -5.61 25.87 -28.14
CA GLU A 546 -4.61 25.63 -29.18
C GLU A 546 -4.79 24.20 -29.71
N ASP A 547 -4.88 24.06 -31.05
CA ASP A 547 -4.90 22.76 -31.73
C ASP A 547 -3.48 22.21 -31.74
N ASP A 548 -3.22 21.15 -30.96
CA ASP A 548 -1.91 20.49 -30.90
C ASP A 548 -1.67 19.51 -32.06
N GLY A 549 -2.58 19.47 -33.04
CA GLY A 549 -2.50 18.62 -34.23
C GLY A 549 -2.76 17.13 -33.97
N LEU A 550 -2.70 16.70 -32.71
CA LEU A 550 -2.80 15.30 -32.31
C LEU A 550 -4.23 14.89 -31.98
N ARG A 551 -5.03 15.80 -31.44
CA ARG A 551 -6.35 15.47 -30.88
C ARG A 551 -7.51 15.77 -31.83
N LEU A 552 -8.62 15.04 -31.65
CA LEU A 552 -9.91 15.37 -32.28
C LEU A 552 -10.51 16.59 -31.58
N MET A 553 -10.17 17.78 -32.08
CA MET A 553 -10.71 19.02 -31.55
C MET A 553 -12.20 19.15 -31.87
N PRO A 554 -13.05 19.46 -30.88
CA PRO A 554 -14.43 19.84 -31.14
C PRO A 554 -14.45 21.08 -32.05
N GLU A 555 -15.33 21.12 -33.05
CA GLU A 555 -15.45 22.24 -33.99
C GLU A 555 -16.01 23.50 -33.28
N GLY A 556 -15.10 24.29 -32.70
CA GLY A 556 -15.39 25.59 -32.11
C GLY A 556 -15.93 25.56 -30.67
N CYS A 557 -16.14 26.75 -30.12
CA CYS A 557 -16.50 26.98 -28.72
C CYS A 557 -17.77 26.21 -28.27
N LYS A 558 -18.81 26.18 -29.13
CA LYS A 558 -20.06 25.44 -28.84
C LYS A 558 -19.83 23.94 -28.65
N ALA A 559 -18.90 23.36 -29.39
CA ALA A 559 -18.59 21.94 -29.29
C ALA A 559 -17.82 21.62 -27.98
N CYS A 560 -16.90 22.50 -27.57
CA CYS A 560 -16.23 22.40 -26.27
C CYS A 560 -17.20 22.51 -25.09
N LEU A 561 -18.17 23.44 -25.16
CA LEU A 561 -19.20 23.59 -24.12
C LEU A 561 -20.11 22.36 -24.01
N ARG A 562 -20.39 21.66 -25.12
CA ARG A 562 -21.14 20.39 -25.08
C ARG A 562 -20.38 19.29 -24.36
N VAL A 563 -19.05 19.21 -24.55
CA VAL A 563 -18.20 18.26 -23.84
C VAL A 563 -18.13 18.62 -22.35
N ASP A 564 -18.00 19.91 -22.00
CA ASP A 564 -18.04 20.39 -20.61
C ASP A 564 -19.35 20.00 -19.91
N ALA A 565 -20.49 20.26 -20.55
CA ALA A 565 -21.80 19.84 -20.04
C ALA A 565 -21.87 18.31 -19.85
N ALA A 566 -21.33 17.53 -20.77
CA ALA A 566 -21.30 16.07 -20.65
C ALA A 566 -20.43 15.59 -19.48
N PHE A 567 -19.33 16.28 -19.14
CA PHE A 567 -18.56 16.00 -17.91
C PHE A 567 -19.41 16.26 -16.67
N ARG A 568 -20.06 17.43 -16.57
CA ARG A 568 -20.89 17.81 -15.42
C ARG A 568 -22.02 16.81 -15.19
N ASP A 569 -22.76 16.49 -16.26
CA ASP A 569 -23.84 15.50 -16.23
C ASP A 569 -23.35 14.14 -15.70
N MET A 570 -22.18 13.69 -16.17
CA MET A 570 -21.69 12.36 -15.81
C MET A 570 -21.10 12.32 -14.40
N LEU A 571 -20.38 13.35 -13.98
CA LEU A 571 -19.90 13.50 -12.61
C LEU A 571 -21.08 13.50 -11.63
N ALA A 572 -22.11 14.30 -11.91
CA ALA A 572 -23.32 14.37 -11.10
C ALA A 572 -24.08 13.02 -11.08
N ALA A 573 -24.32 12.41 -12.24
CA ALA A 573 -25.05 11.14 -12.35
C ALA A 573 -24.34 9.97 -11.65
N ARG A 574 -23.02 10.04 -11.47
CA ARG A 574 -22.24 9.03 -10.75
C ARG A 574 -22.02 9.38 -9.28
N GLY A 575 -22.43 10.55 -8.81
CA GLY A 575 -22.15 11.01 -7.45
C GLY A 575 -20.65 11.18 -7.20
N ILE A 576 -19.92 11.72 -8.18
CA ILE A 576 -18.51 12.08 -8.05
C ILE A 576 -18.47 13.55 -7.68
N GLU A 577 -17.97 13.87 -6.49
CA GLU A 577 -17.77 15.25 -6.05
C GLU A 577 -16.64 15.90 -6.85
N TYR A 578 -16.83 17.17 -7.27
CA TYR A 578 -15.82 17.88 -8.05
C TYR A 578 -15.85 19.39 -7.79
N HIS A 579 -14.70 20.03 -8.00
CA HIS A 579 -14.56 21.48 -8.01
C HIS A 579 -14.33 22.00 -9.42
N VAL A 580 -15.03 23.07 -9.79
CA VAL A 580 -14.87 23.72 -11.09
C VAL A 580 -13.72 24.71 -11.02
N MET A 581 -12.70 24.50 -11.86
CA MET A 581 -11.67 25.50 -12.12
C MET A 581 -12.17 26.42 -13.24
N SER A 582 -12.49 27.67 -12.87
CA SER A 582 -13.03 28.68 -13.79
C SER A 582 -12.05 28.98 -14.92
N LYS A 583 -12.59 29.10 -16.13
CA LYS A 583 -11.82 29.49 -17.33
C LYS A 583 -11.21 30.89 -17.25
N HIS A 584 -11.71 31.74 -16.34
CA HIS A 584 -11.27 33.12 -16.15
C HIS A 584 -10.01 33.24 -15.29
N VAL A 585 -9.60 32.17 -14.59
CA VAL A 585 -8.35 32.15 -13.83
C VAL A 585 -7.20 31.81 -14.78
N LEU A 586 -6.63 32.85 -15.40
CA LEU A 586 -5.59 32.68 -16.43
C LEU A 586 -4.20 32.36 -15.85
N ASP A 587 -3.94 32.76 -14.62
CA ASP A 587 -2.65 32.52 -13.99
C ASP A 587 -2.54 31.07 -13.49
N VAL A 588 -1.51 30.35 -13.97
CA VAL A 588 -1.32 28.94 -13.62
C VAL A 588 -1.01 28.74 -12.13
N HIS A 589 -0.29 29.68 -11.50
CA HIS A 589 0.04 29.60 -10.09
C HIS A 589 -1.23 29.79 -9.24
N GLN A 590 -2.07 30.78 -9.58
CA GLN A 590 -3.35 30.99 -8.92
C GLN A 590 -4.27 29.75 -9.01
N ARG A 591 -4.28 29.05 -10.16
CA ARG A 591 -5.01 27.78 -10.31
C ARG A 591 -4.42 26.70 -9.42
N ALA A 592 -3.09 26.53 -9.41
CA ALA A 592 -2.42 25.52 -8.63
C ALA A 592 -2.61 25.75 -7.11
N ASP A 593 -2.46 26.99 -6.64
CA ASP A 593 -2.71 27.41 -5.26
C ASP A 593 -4.15 27.14 -4.82
N SER A 594 -5.11 27.30 -5.74
CA SER A 594 -6.52 27.01 -5.46
C SER A 594 -6.74 25.51 -5.24
N VAL A 595 -6.13 24.66 -6.07
CA VAL A 595 -6.20 23.20 -5.91
C VAL A 595 -5.45 22.75 -4.65
N GLN A 596 -4.28 23.32 -4.37
CA GLN A 596 -3.49 23.02 -3.18
C GLN A 596 -4.27 23.35 -1.90
N ARG A 597 -4.96 24.50 -1.85
CA ARG A 597 -5.81 24.86 -0.71
C ARG A 597 -6.95 23.86 -0.49
N LEU A 598 -7.63 23.46 -1.57
CA LEU A 598 -8.66 22.41 -1.51
C LEU A 598 -8.07 21.08 -1.02
N PHE A 599 -6.89 20.73 -1.49
CA PHE A 599 -6.20 19.49 -1.12
C PHE A 599 -5.77 19.46 0.35
N VAL A 600 -5.28 20.59 0.88
CA VAL A 600 -4.84 20.70 2.26
C VAL A 600 -6.00 20.78 3.25
N GLY A 601 -7.24 21.02 2.77
CA GLY A 601 -8.44 21.15 3.60
C GLY A 601 -8.77 22.60 4.00
N GLY A 602 -8.15 23.59 3.36
CA GLY A 602 -8.48 24.99 3.58
C GLY A 602 -9.79 25.35 2.89
N GLN A 603 -10.76 25.90 3.62
CA GLN A 603 -11.95 26.44 2.99
C GLN A 603 -11.55 27.54 1.98
N PRO A 604 -12.08 27.53 0.74
CA PRO A 604 -11.96 28.68 -0.12
C PRO A 604 -12.67 29.85 0.58
N ALA A 605 -11.99 30.98 0.73
CA ALA A 605 -12.64 32.23 1.13
C ALA A 605 -13.84 32.43 0.19
N LYS A 606 -15.06 32.45 0.74
CA LYS A 606 -16.26 32.77 -0.02
C LYS A 606 -16.11 34.17 -0.60
N GLN A 607 -15.56 34.29 -1.81
CA GLN A 607 -15.75 35.48 -2.62
C GLN A 607 -17.20 35.47 -3.06
N GLY A 608 -18.03 36.24 -2.35
CA GLY A 608 -19.39 36.54 -2.76
C GLY A 608 -19.35 37.30 -4.09
N PHE A 609 -19.37 36.57 -5.20
CA PHE A 609 -19.74 37.14 -6.50
C PHE A 609 -21.26 37.26 -6.51
N ASN A 610 -21.72 38.48 -6.27
CA ASN A 610 -23.12 38.85 -6.40
C ASN A 610 -23.39 39.11 -7.89
N GLU A 611 -24.00 38.17 -8.60
CA GLU A 611 -24.38 38.26 -10.03
C GLU A 611 -25.54 39.25 -10.30
N LYS A 612 -25.60 40.37 -9.56
CA LYS A 612 -26.60 41.43 -9.76
C LYS A 612 -25.97 42.82 -9.74
N SER A 613 -25.02 43.08 -10.63
CA SER A 613 -24.64 44.46 -10.98
C SER A 613 -23.80 44.53 -12.26
N GLU A 614 -24.34 44.07 -13.38
CA GLU A 614 -23.88 44.49 -14.71
C GLU A 614 -25.05 45.07 -15.49
N GLU A 615 -25.68 46.09 -14.91
CA GLU A 615 -26.50 47.06 -15.63
C GLU A 615 -26.49 48.33 -14.80
N ASN A 616 -25.39 49.09 -14.86
CA ASN A 616 -25.40 50.56 -14.83
C ASN A 616 -23.98 51.15 -14.93
N LEU A 617 -23.76 51.77 -16.10
CA LEU A 617 -23.16 53.09 -16.29
C LEU A 617 -21.64 53.28 -16.11
N LEU A 618 -21.01 53.38 -17.29
CA LEU A 618 -19.96 54.34 -17.66
C LEU A 618 -20.11 55.71 -16.96
N GLN A 619 -19.11 56.13 -16.18
CA GLN A 619 -18.28 57.36 -16.36
C GLN A 619 -17.47 57.73 -15.08
N PRO A 620 -16.39 58.53 -15.20
CA PRO A 620 -15.32 58.63 -14.20
C PRO A 620 -15.38 59.90 -13.35
N ALA A 621 -14.99 59.83 -12.07
CA ALA A 621 -14.47 60.98 -11.33
C ALA A 621 -13.68 60.57 -10.09
N ALA A 622 -12.60 61.31 -9.87
CA ALA A 622 -11.69 61.25 -8.74
C ALA A 622 -12.36 61.61 -7.40
N GLN A 623 -11.87 61.03 -6.31
CA GLN A 623 -11.48 61.74 -5.08
C GLN A 623 -10.94 60.74 -4.04
N GLY A 624 -9.77 61.06 -3.48
CA GLY A 624 -9.17 60.30 -2.39
C GLY A 624 -9.92 60.46 -1.07
N LYS A 625 -9.78 59.45 -0.21
CA LYS A 625 -10.00 59.62 1.23
C LYS A 625 -9.09 58.69 2.02
N GLN A 626 -8.57 59.27 3.10
CA GLN A 626 -7.54 58.80 4.00
C GLN A 626 -7.89 57.48 4.69
N ILE A 627 -6.85 56.66 4.87
CA ILE A 627 -6.79 55.50 5.75
C ILE A 627 -6.86 56.01 7.20
N ASN A 628 -7.75 55.41 8.00
CA ASN A 628 -7.77 55.58 9.45
C ASN A 628 -7.25 54.29 10.09
N GLU A 629 -5.97 54.29 10.44
CA GLU A 629 -5.32 53.29 11.28
C GLU A 629 -5.65 53.62 12.74
N ASN A 630 -6.56 52.87 13.39
CA ASN A 630 -6.61 52.70 14.85
C ASN A 630 -7.70 51.69 15.25
N SER A 631 -7.35 50.40 15.23
CA SER A 631 -7.95 49.38 16.11
C SER A 631 -7.12 48.10 16.06
N ARG A 632 -6.05 48.05 16.87
CA ARG A 632 -5.40 46.79 17.27
C ARG A 632 -5.33 46.77 18.78
N THR A 633 -6.04 45.81 19.39
CA THR A 633 -6.04 45.54 20.82
C THR A 633 -4.69 44.92 21.25
N PRO A 634 -4.09 45.31 22.39
CA PRO A 634 -2.76 44.84 22.81
C PRO A 634 -2.70 43.42 23.41
N GLU A 635 -3.81 42.68 23.45
CA GLU A 635 -3.92 41.49 24.30
C GLU A 635 -3.29 40.22 23.71
N VAL A 636 -3.16 40.13 22.38
CA VAL A 636 -2.58 38.96 21.72
C VAL A 636 -1.05 38.89 21.86
N VAL A 637 -0.37 40.04 21.96
CA VAL A 637 1.10 40.08 22.07
C VAL A 637 1.59 39.70 23.49
N GLN A 638 0.77 39.92 24.52
CA GLN A 638 1.09 39.52 25.89
C GLN A 638 0.96 38.01 26.11
N TYR A 639 0.01 37.34 25.43
CA TYR A 639 -0.17 35.89 25.52
C TYR A 639 1.01 35.13 24.90
N TRP A 640 1.51 35.56 23.74
CA TRP A 640 2.65 34.91 23.08
C TRP A 640 3.98 35.09 23.82
N ARG A 641 4.16 36.18 24.60
CA ARG A 641 5.34 36.33 25.47
C ARG A 641 5.29 35.44 26.70
N HIS A 642 4.11 35.07 27.19
CA HIS A 642 3.99 34.18 28.33
C HIS A 642 4.30 32.73 27.94
N CYS A 643 3.77 32.25 26.81
CA CYS A 643 4.05 30.90 26.32
C CYS A 643 5.51 30.68 25.88
N ALA A 644 6.23 31.73 25.44
CA ALA A 644 7.65 31.62 25.09
C ALA A 644 8.55 31.45 26.33
N ASN A 645 8.19 32.08 27.46
CA ASN A 645 8.96 31.97 28.71
C ASN A 645 8.76 30.62 29.40
N ASP A 646 7.58 30.00 29.28
CA ASP A 646 7.31 28.67 29.85
C ASP A 646 8.07 27.55 29.10
N TYR A 647 8.41 27.77 27.82
CA TYR A 647 9.18 26.82 27.01
C TYR A 647 10.69 26.89 27.31
N GLU A 648 11.23 28.07 27.66
CA GLU A 648 12.63 28.22 28.08
C GLU A 648 12.90 27.75 29.52
N GLN A 649 11.89 27.69 30.39
CA GLN A 649 12.04 27.10 31.74
C GLN A 649 11.89 25.57 31.78
N ALA A 650 11.45 24.95 30.68
CA ALA A 650 11.28 23.51 30.55
C ALA A 650 12.45 22.80 29.82
N GLN A 651 13.46 23.54 29.37
CA GLN A 651 14.80 23.04 29.01
C GLN A 651 15.76 23.22 30.17
#